data_AF-A0A8E2EZ22-F1
#
_entry.id   AF-A0A8E2EZ22-F1
#
_cell.length_a   1.000
_cell.length_b   1.000
_cell.length_c   1.000
_cell.angle_alpha   90.00
_cell.angle_beta   90.00
_cell.angle_gamma   90.00
#
_symmetry.space_group_name_H-M   'P 1'
#
loop_
_entity.id
_entity.type
_entity.pdbx_description
1 polymer ?
#
loop_
_entity_poly.entity_id
_entity_poly.type
_entity_poly.pdbx_seq_one_letter_code
_entity_poly.pdbx_strand_id
1 'polypeptide(L)'
;TALSQLYNLYFIACVDTVHVYQPTFPDQKLSNKPDLILRPPKSRPGLRGIIDPPNPHSITHLIIDFLGTEEILLVSCDDGDVIGYHTHLIHQTIETHSMLDMFERNARDVRNFFHKNVGLSAWGLSVHCEARLIAVSANTHRVTIYAFALARPGNSSSEPSTDSLEDAFPDNDNDPADFPSPRRKDHCIVLPDIKENIPSVSFNNNGTDPQGRWILSSVIDGNVYIWDILRPSVPPRKIRLAFCAATEHPKSRPDTCTCPDESQRPHGVWNAIFLDPRSFRGVANVEAAVGSSNIKQSEFFWDITNTKNDIDSSQTFEVSHSLAVPDFNNLLPIALQGGDTNAEEYPHDGVDIILDEDGDILLSEDEDDDDGDEDEDGEDDEDDEDDEDHHSDLDIAELTSANNTEPTPPNNMFGILDPYFDPVSPLVQPNNGNTGMTNTLIDDMNDDSDSSADPEEDDSDMDISDTLLPVSVPSVKRPYIKHSCMPSADETLLPPNCPILIVSVHDLFLLQPRNRDTDDVESPIIAVHDPLSQSKAPEWNKYRDCMNFLAQIPEIGVVIVGSPKGRAAVLTLTQVSLSTRSFPKRKKAFSFRLDHILPFASQERAGLRPRKALLAGIAVGPVQGTLGTIDSPRRWRLLLSFTDHSVLSYEIGKYRDEEHQGVEALVV
;
A
#
# COMPACT_ATOMS: atom_id res chain seq x y z
N THR A 1 5.24 5.90 3.56
CA THR A 1 6.02 6.48 4.67
C THR A 1 6.31 5.40 5.68
N ALA A 2 7.43 5.48 6.40
CA ALA A 2 7.77 4.49 7.43
C ALA A 2 8.57 5.12 8.57
N LEU A 3 8.69 4.40 9.69
CA LEU A 3 9.47 4.78 10.86
C LEU A 3 10.42 3.64 11.21
N SER A 4 11.66 3.97 11.57
CA SER A 4 12.59 3.01 12.15
C SER A 4 12.15 2.62 13.57
N GLN A 5 12.38 1.34 13.91
CA GLN A 5 12.14 0.75 15.22
C GLN A 5 13.41 0.75 16.08
N LEU A 6 14.59 0.61 15.47
CA LEU A 6 15.88 0.67 16.15
C LEU A 6 16.44 2.10 16.26
N TYR A 7 16.39 2.85 15.16
CA TYR A 7 16.96 4.19 15.03
C TYR A 7 15.86 5.25 15.13
N ASN A 8 16.22 6.50 15.42
CA ASN A 8 15.24 7.57 15.51
C ASN A 8 14.95 8.21 14.13
N LEU A 9 14.65 7.39 13.11
CA LEU A 9 14.52 7.83 11.73
C LEU A 9 13.09 7.71 11.18
N TYR A 10 12.70 8.66 10.34
CA TYR A 10 11.41 8.76 9.66
C TYR A 10 11.61 8.94 8.16
N PHE A 11 10.86 8.18 7.35
CA PHE A 11 11.05 8.03 5.91
C PHE A 11 9.82 8.46 5.12
N ILE A 12 9.99 9.46 4.25
CA ILE A 12 8.96 9.97 3.33
C ILE A 12 9.39 9.69 1.89
N ALA A 13 8.50 9.05 1.10
CA ALA A 13 8.67 8.95 -0.35
C ALA A 13 8.26 10.26 -1.01
N CYS A 14 9.10 10.81 -1.88
CA CYS A 14 8.88 12.04 -2.62
C CYS A 14 9.32 11.84 -4.07
N VAL A 15 8.35 11.51 -4.94
CA VAL A 15 8.57 11.10 -6.35
C VAL A 15 9.61 9.96 -6.41
N ASP A 16 10.80 10.18 -6.98
CA ASP A 16 11.86 9.16 -7.10
C ASP A 16 12.94 9.23 -6.00
N THR A 17 12.60 9.82 -4.83
CA THR A 17 13.53 9.98 -3.69
C THR A 17 12.90 9.59 -2.34
N VAL A 18 13.74 9.19 -1.37
CA VAL A 18 13.31 9.02 0.03
C VAL A 18 13.96 10.09 0.90
N HIS A 19 13.15 11.02 1.39
CA HIS A 19 13.55 12.00 2.39
C HIS A 19 13.59 11.32 3.77
N VAL A 20 14.74 11.39 4.44
CA VAL A 20 14.98 10.87 5.79
C VAL A 20 15.03 12.04 6.77
N TYR A 21 14.29 11.92 7.87
CA TYR A 21 14.27 12.90 8.96
C TYR A 21 14.56 12.22 10.30
N GLN A 22 15.20 12.94 11.22
CA GLN A 22 15.43 12.52 12.61
C GLN A 22 14.54 13.33 13.57
N PRO A 23 13.38 12.81 14.04
CA PRO A 23 12.46 13.57 14.89
C PRO A 23 13.09 13.93 16.24
N THR A 24 13.00 15.19 16.62
CA THR A 24 13.60 15.73 17.86
C THR A 24 12.95 15.17 19.14
N PHE A 25 13.65 15.27 20.28
CA PHE A 25 13.13 14.89 21.60
C PHE A 25 13.04 16.14 22.49
N PRO A 26 11.97 16.32 23.29
CA PRO A 26 10.84 15.41 23.53
C PRO A 26 9.64 15.60 22.58
N ASP A 27 9.59 16.67 21.80
CA ASP A 27 8.38 17.13 21.10
C ASP A 27 8.19 16.54 19.68
N GLN A 28 9.06 15.64 19.26
CA GLN A 28 8.96 14.85 18.02
C GLN A 28 8.85 15.69 16.74
N LYS A 29 9.31 16.95 16.77
CA LYS A 29 9.30 17.83 15.60
C LYS A 29 10.28 17.35 14.55
N LEU A 30 9.88 17.51 13.30
CA LEU A 30 10.72 17.33 12.12
C LEU A 30 11.39 18.65 11.76
N SER A 31 12.59 18.56 11.17
CA SER A 31 13.32 19.65 10.53
C SER A 31 12.62 20.08 9.23
N ASN A 32 12.77 21.37 8.85
CA ASN A 32 12.20 21.89 7.58
C ASN A 32 12.93 21.35 6.32
N LYS A 33 14.08 20.71 6.49
CA LYS A 33 14.86 20.03 5.44
C LYS A 33 15.20 18.63 5.96
N PRO A 34 15.15 17.58 5.12
CA PRO A 34 15.57 16.24 5.52
C PRO A 34 17.06 16.21 5.87
N ASP A 35 17.41 15.33 6.80
CA ASP A 35 18.79 15.08 7.24
C ASP A 35 19.57 14.25 6.20
N LEU A 36 18.86 13.47 5.38
CA LEU A 36 19.40 12.77 4.20
C LEU A 36 18.33 12.60 3.10
N ILE A 37 18.71 12.63 1.82
CA ILE A 37 17.81 12.37 0.68
C ILE A 37 18.34 11.17 -0.12
N LEU A 38 17.88 9.97 0.19
CA LEU A 38 18.26 8.77 -0.56
C LEU A 38 17.68 8.84 -1.98
N ARG A 39 18.48 8.44 -2.96
CA ARG A 39 18.08 8.38 -4.37
C ARG A 39 18.18 6.92 -4.86
N PRO A 40 17.07 6.17 -4.85
CA PRO A 40 16.99 4.85 -5.45
C PRO A 40 17.69 4.74 -6.82
N PRO A 41 18.63 3.79 -6.99
CA PRO A 41 19.26 3.54 -8.27
C PRO A 41 18.30 2.79 -9.20
N LYS A 42 18.36 3.11 -10.50
CA LYS A 42 17.53 2.50 -11.54
C LYS A 42 18.26 1.29 -12.13
N SER A 43 17.60 0.14 -12.30
CA SER A 43 18.24 -1.10 -12.75
C SER A 43 18.76 -1.06 -14.18
N ARG A 44 18.17 -0.18 -15.01
CA ARG A 44 18.62 0.16 -16.37
C ARG A 44 18.07 1.54 -16.79
N PRO A 45 18.75 2.27 -17.69
CA PRO A 45 18.17 3.48 -18.30
C PRO A 45 16.96 3.14 -19.19
N GLY A 46 16.08 4.12 -19.42
CA GLY A 46 14.95 3.98 -20.34
C GLY A 46 13.80 3.08 -19.86
N LEU A 47 13.77 2.74 -18.57
CA LEU A 47 12.63 2.11 -17.92
C LEU A 47 11.33 2.93 -18.11
N ARG A 48 10.19 2.25 -18.06
CA ARG A 48 8.86 2.85 -18.20
C ARG A 48 7.97 2.42 -17.04
N GLY A 49 7.31 3.40 -16.44
CA GLY A 49 6.24 3.22 -15.48
C GLY A 49 4.90 2.93 -16.16
N ILE A 50 3.90 2.57 -15.35
CA ILE A 50 2.50 2.39 -15.78
C ILE A 50 1.60 3.50 -15.20
N ILE A 51 1.94 3.99 -14.01
CA ILE A 51 1.11 4.83 -13.14
C ILE A 51 1.59 6.29 -13.18
N ASP A 52 2.90 6.50 -13.28
CA ASP A 52 3.54 7.81 -13.48
C ASP A 52 4.48 7.73 -14.71
N PRO A 53 3.95 7.73 -15.95
CA PRO A 53 4.78 7.70 -17.15
C PRO A 53 5.80 8.86 -17.27
N PRO A 54 5.54 10.09 -16.78
CA PRO A 54 6.55 11.14 -16.69
C PRO A 54 7.72 10.81 -15.75
N ASN A 55 7.46 10.23 -14.58
CA ASN A 55 8.47 9.83 -13.60
C ASN A 55 8.44 8.31 -13.39
N PRO A 56 8.98 7.51 -14.32
CA PRO A 56 8.84 6.05 -14.30
C PRO A 56 9.46 5.38 -13.06
N HIS A 57 10.35 6.08 -12.34
CA HIS A 57 10.96 5.60 -11.10
C HIS A 57 10.28 6.18 -9.84
N SER A 58 9.07 6.73 -9.96
CA SER A 58 8.27 7.18 -8.82
C SER A 58 8.04 6.03 -7.83
N ILE A 59 8.30 6.31 -6.56
CA ILE A 59 8.19 5.35 -5.46
C ILE A 59 6.71 5.10 -5.16
N THR A 60 6.28 3.86 -5.36
CA THR A 60 4.91 3.40 -5.11
C THR A 60 4.67 3.08 -3.64
N HIS A 61 5.68 2.51 -2.97
CA HIS A 61 5.58 2.03 -1.59
C HIS A 61 6.97 1.96 -0.95
N LEU A 62 7.02 2.14 0.38
CA LEU A 62 8.19 1.80 1.18
C LEU A 62 7.76 1.30 2.55
N ILE A 63 8.54 0.36 3.11
CA ILE A 63 8.33 -0.25 4.43
C ILE A 63 9.64 -0.29 5.23
N ILE A 64 9.52 -0.36 6.55
CA ILE A 64 10.59 -0.76 7.46
C ILE A 64 10.19 -2.09 8.09
N ASP A 65 11.08 -3.09 8.00
CA ASP A 65 10.87 -4.43 8.57
C ASP A 65 12.24 -5.07 8.88
N PHE A 66 12.26 -6.27 9.46
CA PHE A 66 13.48 -7.00 9.82
C PHE A 66 13.76 -8.15 8.85
N LEU A 67 15.00 -8.25 8.35
CA LEU A 67 15.49 -9.36 7.53
C LEU A 67 16.41 -10.29 8.34
N GLY A 68 15.81 -10.97 9.32
CA GLY A 68 16.52 -11.67 10.39
C GLY A 68 16.78 -10.70 11.53
N THR A 69 18.05 -10.47 11.90
CA THR A 69 18.42 -9.54 12.97
C THR A 69 18.59 -8.08 12.52
N GLU A 70 18.55 -7.82 11.21
CA GLU A 70 18.85 -6.51 10.63
C GLU A 70 17.57 -5.78 10.23
N GLU A 71 17.40 -4.55 10.70
CA GLU A 71 16.34 -3.66 10.23
C GLU A 71 16.71 -3.09 8.85
N ILE A 72 15.75 -3.12 7.93
CA ILE A 72 15.91 -2.68 6.54
C ILE A 72 14.81 -1.71 6.12
N LEU A 73 15.19 -0.73 5.29
CA LEU A 73 14.27 0.06 4.46
C LEU A 73 14.14 -0.64 3.12
N LEU A 74 12.92 -1.02 2.75
CA LEU A 74 12.60 -1.60 1.43
C LEU A 74 11.70 -0.63 0.66
N VAL A 75 12.03 -0.36 -0.60
CA VAL A 75 11.39 0.65 -1.47
C VAL A 75 11.01 -0.01 -2.80
N SER A 76 9.85 0.32 -3.36
CA SER A 76 9.43 -0.10 -4.71
C SER A 76 9.04 1.07 -5.61
N CYS A 77 9.28 0.90 -6.91
CA CYS A 77 9.07 1.93 -7.94
C CYS A 77 8.10 1.48 -9.07
N ASP A 78 7.56 2.44 -9.81
CA ASP A 78 6.55 2.22 -10.87
C ASP A 78 7.10 1.53 -12.14
N ASP A 79 8.42 1.54 -12.33
CA ASP A 79 9.13 0.74 -13.35
C ASP A 79 9.40 -0.71 -12.90
N GLY A 80 9.00 -1.05 -11.67
CA GLY A 80 9.17 -2.35 -11.06
C GLY A 80 10.53 -2.55 -10.38
N ASP A 81 11.37 -1.54 -10.24
CA ASP A 81 12.57 -1.64 -9.40
C ASP A 81 12.19 -1.73 -7.92
N VAL A 82 12.89 -2.60 -7.18
CA VAL A 82 12.77 -2.76 -5.73
C VAL A 82 14.16 -2.74 -5.11
N ILE A 83 14.36 -1.85 -4.14
CA ILE A 83 15.66 -1.50 -3.55
C ILE A 83 15.60 -1.67 -2.03
N GLY A 84 16.58 -2.36 -1.45
CA GLY A 84 16.74 -2.55 -0.01
C GLY A 84 18.02 -1.93 0.53
N TYR A 85 17.90 -1.17 1.62
CA TYR A 85 18.99 -0.56 2.39
C TYR A 85 18.95 -1.03 3.85
N HIS A 86 20.11 -1.17 4.49
CA HIS A 86 20.16 -1.37 5.94
C HIS A 86 20.00 -0.02 6.66
N THR A 87 19.13 0.05 7.66
CA THR A 87 18.86 1.33 8.36
C THR A 87 20.03 1.80 9.22
N HIS A 88 20.89 0.87 9.67
CA HIS A 88 22.11 1.21 10.39
C HIS A 88 23.12 2.00 9.53
N LEU A 89 23.23 1.70 8.23
CA LEU A 89 24.08 2.46 7.31
C LEU A 89 23.52 3.86 7.07
N ILE A 90 22.19 4.00 6.96
CA ILE A 90 21.52 5.30 6.85
C ILE A 90 21.80 6.15 8.11
N HIS A 91 21.67 5.57 9.31
CA HIS A 91 21.96 6.26 10.57
C HIS A 91 23.43 6.66 10.70
N GLN A 92 24.35 5.74 10.43
CA GLN A 92 25.79 6.00 10.46
C GLN A 92 26.18 7.11 9.46
N THR A 93 25.54 7.15 8.29
CA THR A 93 25.76 8.21 7.29
C THR A 93 25.36 9.58 7.86
N ILE A 94 24.17 9.68 8.47
CA ILE A 94 23.67 10.92 9.10
C ILE A 94 24.59 11.38 10.24
N GLU A 95 24.98 10.48 11.15
CA GLU A 95 25.88 10.83 12.27
C GLU A 95 27.28 11.24 11.77
N THR A 96 27.82 10.56 10.76
CA THR A 96 29.14 10.90 10.17
C THR A 96 29.10 12.27 9.48
N HIS A 97 28.04 12.58 8.72
CA HIS A 97 27.86 13.89 8.09
C HIS A 97 27.72 15.02 9.13
N SER A 98 27.14 14.75 10.30
CA SER A 98 27.03 15.73 11.39
C SER A 98 28.37 16.17 11.99
N MET A 99 29.46 15.43 11.71
CA MET A 99 30.81 15.70 12.20
C MET A 99 31.76 16.27 11.15
N LEU A 100 31.36 16.33 9.86
CA LEU A 100 32.24 16.66 8.71
C LEU A 100 31.65 17.75 7.78
N ASP A 101 30.72 18.57 8.27
CA ASP A 101 29.92 19.51 7.46
C ASP A 101 30.75 20.69 6.90
N MET A 102 31.34 20.50 5.71
CA MET A 102 31.76 21.58 4.79
C MET A 102 31.66 21.20 3.30
N PHE A 103 31.84 19.92 2.92
CA PHE A 103 31.82 19.49 1.51
C PHE A 103 30.78 18.39 1.21
N GLU A 104 30.06 18.58 0.09
CA GLU A 104 29.04 17.74 -0.56
C GLU A 104 28.25 16.68 0.25
N ARG A 105 26.94 16.94 0.44
CA ARG A 105 25.98 16.05 1.11
C ARG A 105 25.47 14.92 0.19
N ASN A 106 26.39 14.06 -0.27
CA ASN A 106 26.11 13.04 -1.29
C ASN A 106 25.53 11.74 -0.71
N ALA A 107 24.19 11.62 -0.71
CA ALA A 107 23.48 10.39 -0.36
C ALA A 107 23.67 9.20 -1.34
N ARG A 108 24.67 9.24 -2.23
CA ARG A 108 25.09 8.13 -3.10
C ARG A 108 25.81 7.02 -2.33
N ASP A 109 26.37 7.35 -1.17
CA ASP A 109 27.28 6.49 -0.41
C ASP A 109 26.54 5.41 0.41
N VAL A 110 25.22 5.55 0.59
CA VAL A 110 24.40 4.54 1.29
C VAL A 110 24.19 3.33 0.39
N ARG A 111 25.14 2.39 0.47
CA ARG A 111 25.11 1.12 -0.25
C ARG A 111 23.80 0.35 -0.01
N ASN A 112 23.12 0.00 -1.09
CA ASN A 112 22.02 -0.96 -1.07
C ASN A 112 22.56 -2.41 -1.01
N PHE A 113 21.83 -3.28 -0.31
CA PHE A 113 22.13 -4.73 -0.26
C PHE A 113 21.25 -5.53 -1.23
N PHE A 114 20.12 -4.96 -1.64
CA PHE A 114 19.15 -5.57 -2.53
C PHE A 114 18.74 -4.59 -3.63
N HIS A 115 18.74 -5.07 -4.87
CA HIS A 115 18.22 -4.35 -6.03
C HIS A 115 17.75 -5.39 -7.05
N LYS A 116 16.45 -5.43 -7.36
CA LYS A 116 15.84 -6.33 -8.36
C LYS A 116 14.69 -5.62 -9.07
N ASN A 117 14.53 -5.84 -10.37
CA ASN A 117 13.35 -5.41 -11.13
C ASN A 117 12.35 -6.57 -11.25
N VAL A 118 11.05 -6.32 -11.01
CA VAL A 118 9.96 -7.31 -11.13
C VAL A 118 9.13 -7.16 -12.43
N GLY A 119 9.66 -6.41 -13.41
CA GLY A 119 9.20 -6.36 -14.80
C GLY A 119 8.19 -5.26 -15.13
N LEU A 120 7.35 -4.88 -14.18
CA LEU A 120 6.39 -3.78 -14.22
C LEU A 120 6.18 -3.24 -12.79
N SER A 121 5.61 -2.03 -12.67
CA SER A 121 5.12 -1.37 -11.44
C SER A 121 4.91 -2.30 -10.24
N ALA A 122 5.76 -2.14 -9.23
CA ALA A 122 5.77 -2.91 -7.99
C ALA A 122 4.96 -2.19 -6.90
N TRP A 123 4.32 -2.93 -5.99
CA TRP A 123 3.37 -2.36 -5.02
C TRP A 123 3.45 -3.02 -3.64
N GLY A 124 2.99 -4.27 -3.53
CA GLY A 124 2.95 -4.97 -2.24
C GLY A 124 4.36 -5.39 -1.84
N LEU A 125 4.76 -5.03 -0.62
CA LEU A 125 6.05 -5.38 -0.03
C LEU A 125 5.82 -6.10 1.29
N SER A 126 6.54 -7.21 1.51
CA SER A 126 6.55 -7.90 2.81
C SER A 126 7.87 -8.63 3.00
N VAL A 127 8.45 -8.52 4.19
CA VAL A 127 9.67 -9.24 4.58
C VAL A 127 9.26 -10.39 5.50
N HIS A 128 9.84 -11.58 5.32
CA HIS A 128 9.78 -12.60 6.37
C HIS A 128 11.03 -12.51 7.22
N CYS A 129 10.85 -12.21 8.51
CA CYS A 129 11.97 -11.99 9.42
C CYS A 129 12.80 -13.25 9.65
N GLU A 130 12.23 -14.27 10.31
CA GLU A 130 12.98 -15.49 10.68
C GLU A 130 13.53 -16.26 9.47
N ALA A 131 12.67 -16.49 8.46
CA ALA A 131 13.07 -17.15 7.22
C ALA A 131 13.97 -16.30 6.28
N ARG A 132 14.18 -14.99 6.54
CA ARG A 132 14.93 -14.07 5.65
C ARG A 132 14.44 -14.14 4.19
N LEU A 133 13.21 -13.73 3.97
CA LEU A 133 12.57 -13.67 2.63
C LEU A 133 12.12 -12.23 2.33
N ILE A 134 12.08 -11.85 1.05
CA ILE A 134 11.40 -10.63 0.59
C ILE A 134 10.37 -11.01 -0.47
N ALA A 135 9.11 -10.61 -0.28
CA ALA A 135 8.05 -10.77 -1.27
C ALA A 135 7.64 -9.43 -1.85
N VAL A 136 7.46 -9.41 -3.17
CA VAL A 136 7.05 -8.27 -3.97
C VAL A 136 5.85 -8.67 -4.82
N SER A 137 4.79 -7.86 -4.87
CA SER A 137 3.74 -7.96 -5.89
C SER A 137 3.78 -6.80 -6.87
N ALA A 138 3.31 -7.04 -8.10
CA ALA A 138 3.40 -6.07 -9.19
C ALA A 138 2.23 -6.17 -10.18
N ASN A 139 2.09 -5.16 -11.05
CA ASN A 139 1.17 -5.14 -12.20
C ASN A 139 1.49 -6.22 -13.27
N THR A 140 2.50 -7.06 -13.06
CA THR A 140 2.64 -8.36 -13.74
C THR A 140 1.59 -9.39 -13.29
N HIS A 141 0.71 -9.03 -12.34
CA HIS A 141 -0.31 -9.88 -11.68
C HIS A 141 0.28 -11.11 -10.97
N ARG A 142 1.54 -11.02 -10.56
CA ARG A 142 2.29 -12.10 -9.89
C ARG A 142 2.91 -11.59 -8.58
N VAL A 143 3.27 -12.55 -7.73
CA VAL A 143 4.09 -12.31 -6.54
C VAL A 143 5.43 -12.98 -6.76
N THR A 144 6.51 -12.24 -6.56
CA THR A 144 7.89 -12.71 -6.63
C THR A 144 8.46 -12.75 -5.21
N ILE A 145 8.96 -13.91 -4.79
CA ILE A 145 9.61 -14.10 -3.50
C ILE A 145 11.09 -14.38 -3.72
N TYR A 146 11.93 -13.54 -3.13
CA TYR A 146 13.37 -13.71 -3.04
C TYR A 146 13.69 -14.35 -1.68
N ALA A 147 14.28 -15.55 -1.71
CA ALA A 147 14.74 -16.25 -0.52
C ALA A 147 16.26 -16.23 -0.49
N PHE A 148 16.84 -15.55 0.50
CA PHE A 148 18.30 -15.41 0.60
C PHE A 148 18.97 -16.72 1.04
N ALA A 149 20.21 -16.91 0.59
CA ALA A 149 21.10 -17.97 1.05
C ALA A 149 21.33 -17.94 2.57
N LEU A 150 21.59 -19.10 3.15
CA LEU A 150 21.96 -19.29 4.56
C LEU A 150 23.41 -19.73 4.67
N ALA A 151 24.11 -19.23 5.69
CA ALA A 151 25.47 -19.66 6.00
C ALA A 151 25.49 -21.14 6.41
N ARG A 152 26.48 -21.90 5.92
CA ARG A 152 26.63 -23.32 6.28
C ARG A 152 26.91 -23.46 7.79
N PRO A 153 26.18 -24.30 8.55
CA PRO A 153 26.43 -24.52 9.96
C PRO A 153 27.75 -25.28 10.16
N GLY A 154 28.83 -24.53 10.36
CA GLY A 154 30.19 -25.07 10.53
C GLY A 154 31.29 -24.01 10.43
N ASN A 155 31.08 -22.92 9.67
CA ASN A 155 32.12 -21.90 9.44
C ASN A 155 32.37 -20.94 10.62
N SER A 156 31.68 -21.09 11.75
CA SER A 156 32.01 -20.36 12.98
C SER A 156 33.07 -21.12 13.80
N SER A 157 34.29 -20.59 13.78
CA SER A 157 35.52 -21.00 14.51
C SER A 157 36.29 -22.24 14.01
N SER A 158 37.15 -22.06 13.00
CA SER A 158 38.54 -22.56 13.00
C SER A 158 39.38 -21.91 11.88
N GLU A 159 40.71 -22.04 11.99
CA GLU A 159 41.72 -21.63 10.99
C GLU A 159 41.48 -22.25 9.59
N PRO A 160 41.98 -21.63 8.49
CA PRO A 160 41.86 -22.17 7.13
C PRO A 160 42.78 -23.39 6.92
N SER A 161 42.33 -24.57 7.34
CA SER A 161 43.05 -25.82 7.12
C SER A 161 43.00 -26.23 5.63
N THR A 162 44.11 -26.02 4.92
CA THR A 162 44.33 -26.51 3.56
C THR A 162 44.51 -28.03 3.54
N ASP A 163 43.40 -28.78 3.49
CA ASP A 163 43.28 -30.07 2.77
C ASP A 163 41.89 -30.70 2.99
N SER A 164 40.97 -30.52 2.03
CA SER A 164 39.72 -31.28 1.89
C SER A 164 39.10 -31.04 0.50
N LEU A 165 39.67 -31.67 -0.54
CA LEU A 165 39.16 -31.60 -1.92
C LEU A 165 37.96 -32.55 -2.17
N GLU A 166 37.18 -32.88 -1.13
CA GLU A 166 36.09 -33.86 -1.15
C GLU A 166 34.80 -33.28 -0.54
N ASP A 167 34.21 -32.26 -1.18
CA ASP A 167 32.75 -32.07 -1.19
C ASP A 167 32.26 -31.16 -2.35
N ALA A 168 33.02 -31.10 -3.44
CA ALA A 168 32.66 -30.40 -4.68
C ALA A 168 31.63 -31.20 -5.51
N PHE A 169 30.48 -31.51 -4.90
CA PHE A 169 29.29 -31.84 -5.66
C PHE A 169 28.98 -30.65 -6.60
N PRO A 170 28.72 -30.87 -7.89
CA PRO A 170 28.29 -29.78 -8.75
C PRO A 170 26.96 -29.24 -8.22
N ASP A 171 26.93 -27.95 -7.88
CA ASP A 171 25.68 -27.26 -7.50
C ASP A 171 24.72 -27.33 -8.68
N ASN A 172 23.82 -28.32 -8.65
CA ASN A 172 22.81 -28.48 -9.68
C ASN A 172 21.87 -27.27 -9.58
N ASP A 173 21.94 -26.38 -10.57
CA ASP A 173 21.37 -25.05 -10.43
C ASP A 173 19.84 -25.02 -10.29
N ASN A 174 19.17 -26.16 -10.47
CA ASN A 174 17.74 -26.35 -10.30
C ASN A 174 17.39 -27.54 -9.37
N ASP A 175 18.20 -27.84 -8.33
CA ASP A 175 17.80 -28.80 -7.29
C ASP A 175 16.62 -28.26 -6.45
N PRO A 176 15.41 -28.83 -6.54
CA PRO A 176 14.27 -28.37 -5.74
C PRO A 176 14.41 -28.73 -4.25
N ALA A 177 15.38 -29.56 -3.85
CA ALA A 177 15.61 -29.92 -2.46
C ALA A 177 16.38 -28.86 -1.65
N ASP A 178 16.95 -27.82 -2.28
CA ASP A 178 17.64 -26.76 -1.54
C ASP A 178 16.69 -25.80 -0.82
N PHE A 179 15.43 -25.68 -1.24
CA PHE A 179 14.42 -24.81 -0.63
C PHE A 179 13.33 -25.64 0.09
N PRO A 180 12.90 -25.29 1.33
CA PRO A 180 13.24 -24.10 2.12
C PRO A 180 14.52 -24.20 2.97
N SER A 181 15.18 -25.36 2.94
CA SER A 181 16.41 -25.67 3.65
C SER A 181 17.08 -26.86 2.94
N PRO A 182 18.41 -26.87 2.72
CA PRO A 182 19.43 -26.05 3.40
C PRO A 182 19.63 -24.60 2.93
N ARG A 183 19.08 -24.16 1.79
CA ARG A 183 19.28 -22.83 1.17
C ARG A 183 20.76 -22.45 1.05
N ARG A 184 21.50 -23.24 0.28
CA ARG A 184 22.91 -23.01 -0.05
C ARG A 184 23.13 -21.77 -0.93
N LYS A 185 22.08 -21.29 -1.61
CA LYS A 185 22.09 -20.11 -2.48
C LYS A 185 20.78 -19.32 -2.43
N ASP A 186 20.74 -18.19 -3.15
CA ASP A 186 19.52 -17.39 -3.34
C ASP A 186 18.53 -18.10 -4.28
N HIS A 187 17.24 -18.03 -3.96
CA HIS A 187 16.13 -18.53 -4.80
C HIS A 187 15.16 -17.41 -5.17
N CYS A 188 14.60 -17.49 -6.39
CA CYS A 188 13.56 -16.59 -6.88
C CYS A 188 12.29 -17.41 -7.22
N ILE A 189 11.29 -17.36 -6.35
CA ILE A 189 10.04 -18.12 -6.45
C ILE A 189 8.96 -17.17 -6.97
N VAL A 190 8.50 -17.36 -8.20
CA VAL A 190 7.48 -16.49 -8.81
C VAL A 190 6.14 -17.23 -8.91
N LEU A 191 5.16 -16.81 -8.12
CA LEU A 191 3.86 -17.47 -8.02
C LEU A 191 3.04 -17.37 -9.32
N PRO A 192 2.06 -18.25 -9.54
CA PRO A 192 1.10 -18.16 -10.64
C PRO A 192 0.42 -16.79 -10.79
N ASP A 193 0.17 -16.42 -12.04
CA ASP A 193 -0.49 -15.19 -12.46
C ASP A 193 -1.98 -15.19 -12.10
N ILE A 194 -2.41 -14.19 -11.33
CA ILE A 194 -3.79 -14.03 -10.82
C ILE A 194 -4.73 -13.39 -11.86
N LYS A 195 -4.18 -12.74 -12.89
CA LYS A 195 -4.87 -11.92 -13.92
C LYS A 195 -5.54 -10.63 -13.42
N GLU A 196 -5.19 -10.17 -12.21
CA GLU A 196 -5.68 -8.92 -11.59
C GLU A 196 -4.59 -8.28 -10.71
N ASN A 197 -4.70 -6.98 -10.44
CA ASN A 197 -3.71 -6.23 -9.66
C ASN A 197 -3.69 -6.63 -8.18
N ILE A 198 -2.48 -6.68 -7.61
CA ILE A 198 -2.18 -7.17 -6.27
C ILE A 198 -1.55 -6.03 -5.43
N PRO A 199 -2.34 -5.16 -4.78
CA PRO A 199 -1.81 -4.00 -4.04
C PRO A 199 -1.00 -4.35 -2.79
N SER A 200 -1.21 -5.53 -2.20
CA SER A 200 -0.56 -5.91 -0.93
C SER A 200 -0.34 -7.41 -0.81
N VAL A 201 0.75 -7.78 -0.13
CA VAL A 201 1.12 -9.14 0.24
C VAL A 201 1.58 -9.16 1.69
N SER A 202 1.41 -10.28 2.41
CA SER A 202 1.80 -10.39 3.82
C SER A 202 2.27 -11.80 4.17
N PHE A 203 3.50 -11.90 4.67
CA PHE A 203 4.02 -13.09 5.34
C PHE A 203 3.42 -13.30 6.74
N ASN A 204 3.55 -14.51 7.29
CA ASN A 204 3.08 -14.89 8.62
C ASN A 204 4.14 -14.70 9.73
N ASN A 205 4.60 -13.45 9.94
CA ASN A 205 5.63 -13.11 10.93
C ASN A 205 5.23 -13.29 12.43
N ASN A 206 4.08 -13.91 12.76
CA ASN A 206 3.65 -14.10 14.15
C ASN A 206 4.38 -15.24 14.90
N GLY A 207 5.39 -15.87 14.30
CA GLY A 207 6.18 -16.96 14.88
C GLY A 207 5.49 -18.33 14.85
N THR A 208 4.36 -18.49 14.15
CA THR A 208 3.76 -19.81 13.87
C THR A 208 4.20 -20.42 12.54
N ASP A 209 5.02 -19.70 11.77
CA ASP A 209 5.60 -20.12 10.48
C ASP A 209 7.08 -19.71 10.36
N PRO A 210 7.99 -20.35 11.10
CA PRO A 210 9.42 -20.01 11.07
C PRO A 210 10.09 -20.22 9.70
N GLN A 211 9.43 -20.94 8.78
CA GLN A 211 9.92 -21.22 7.43
C GLN A 211 9.45 -20.19 6.38
N GLY A 212 8.57 -19.24 6.75
CA GLY A 212 7.99 -18.27 5.83
C GLY A 212 7.20 -18.88 4.67
N ARG A 213 6.56 -20.00 4.96
CA ARG A 213 5.82 -20.84 4.02
C ARG A 213 4.54 -20.20 3.51
N TRP A 214 3.88 -19.38 4.32
CA TRP A 214 2.53 -18.88 4.09
C TRP A 214 2.52 -17.38 3.84
N ILE A 215 1.98 -17.00 2.69
CA ILE A 215 1.84 -15.61 2.25
C ILE A 215 0.42 -15.33 1.77
N LEU A 216 -0.10 -14.17 2.17
CA LEU A 216 -1.37 -13.62 1.70
C LEU A 216 -1.13 -12.74 0.47
N SER A 217 -2.12 -12.67 -0.41
CA SER A 217 -2.19 -11.67 -1.48
C SER A 217 -3.58 -11.05 -1.53
N SER A 218 -3.64 -9.72 -1.40
CA SER A 218 -4.82 -8.88 -1.55
C SER A 218 -5.00 -8.50 -3.01
N VAL A 219 -6.23 -8.55 -3.55
CA VAL A 219 -6.49 -8.35 -4.98
C VAL A 219 -7.67 -7.40 -5.21
N ILE A 220 -7.52 -6.49 -6.17
CA ILE A 220 -8.50 -5.40 -6.44
C ILE A 220 -9.87 -5.88 -6.95
N ASP A 221 -10.02 -7.14 -7.34
CA ASP A 221 -11.32 -7.73 -7.68
C ASP A 221 -12.11 -8.18 -6.43
N GLY A 222 -11.49 -8.16 -5.25
CA GLY A 222 -12.10 -8.45 -3.95
C GLY A 222 -11.76 -9.82 -3.35
N ASN A 223 -10.72 -10.49 -3.83
CA ASN A 223 -10.28 -11.76 -3.26
C ASN A 223 -9.03 -11.61 -2.38
N VAL A 224 -8.91 -12.51 -1.40
CA VAL A 224 -7.66 -12.84 -0.71
C VAL A 224 -7.23 -14.24 -1.13
N TYR A 225 -5.96 -14.37 -1.50
CA TYR A 225 -5.33 -15.64 -1.79
C TYR A 225 -4.37 -16.01 -0.66
N ILE A 226 -4.38 -17.28 -0.24
CA ILE A 226 -3.42 -17.84 0.72
C ILE A 226 -2.58 -18.89 -0.03
N TRP A 227 -1.29 -18.64 -0.13
CA TRP A 227 -0.34 -19.47 -0.87
C TRP A 227 0.55 -20.30 0.07
N ASP A 228 0.94 -21.48 -0.41
CA ASP A 228 1.94 -22.37 0.18
C ASP A 228 3.20 -22.28 -0.70
N ILE A 229 4.19 -21.44 -0.34
CA ILE A 229 5.33 -21.16 -1.23
C ILE A 229 6.29 -22.35 -1.39
N LEU A 230 6.14 -23.41 -0.57
CA LEU A 230 6.85 -24.68 -0.78
C LEU A 230 6.22 -25.50 -1.93
N ARG A 231 5.01 -25.16 -2.36
CA ARG A 231 4.25 -25.84 -3.42
C ARG A 231 3.59 -24.82 -4.36
N PRO A 232 4.36 -23.94 -5.03
CA PRO A 232 3.82 -22.82 -5.83
C PRO A 232 3.02 -23.26 -7.07
N SER A 233 3.10 -24.53 -7.46
CA SER A 233 2.28 -25.15 -8.50
C SER A 233 0.89 -25.59 -8.02
N VAL A 234 0.64 -25.65 -6.71
CA VAL A 234 -0.67 -25.99 -6.15
C VAL A 234 -1.55 -24.72 -6.13
N PRO A 235 -2.80 -24.78 -6.65
CA PRO A 235 -3.68 -23.62 -6.63
C PRO A 235 -3.91 -23.08 -5.20
N PRO A 236 -3.76 -21.76 -4.98
CA PRO A 236 -3.93 -21.13 -3.67
C PRO A 236 -5.35 -21.28 -3.13
N ARG A 237 -5.48 -21.20 -1.79
CA ARG A 237 -6.79 -21.10 -1.14
C ARG A 237 -7.35 -19.71 -1.38
N LYS A 238 -8.58 -19.62 -1.89
CA LYS A 238 -9.23 -18.36 -2.24
C LYS A 238 -10.36 -18.04 -1.27
N ILE A 239 -10.35 -16.82 -0.73
CA ILE A 239 -11.38 -16.29 0.16
C ILE A 239 -11.91 -14.98 -0.44
N ARG A 240 -13.22 -14.77 -0.36
CA ARG A 240 -13.89 -13.53 -0.75
C ARG A 240 -14.86 -13.12 0.34
N LEU A 241 -14.75 -11.87 0.78
CA LEU A 241 -15.59 -11.21 1.78
C LEU A 241 -15.94 -9.81 1.30
N ALA A 242 -17.20 -9.41 1.42
CA ALA A 242 -17.64 -8.03 1.22
C ALA A 242 -19.05 -7.82 1.78
N PHE A 243 -19.38 -6.57 2.11
CA PHE A 243 -20.77 -6.13 2.23
C PHE A 243 -21.30 -5.76 0.83
N CYS A 244 -22.29 -6.48 0.30
CA CYS A 244 -22.83 -6.26 -1.04
C CYS A 244 -24.36 -6.10 -1.03
N ALA A 245 -24.87 -5.19 -1.87
CA ALA A 245 -26.30 -4.92 -2.05
C ALA A 245 -27.06 -6.11 -2.70
N ALA A 246 -26.37 -6.93 -3.50
CA ALA A 246 -26.94 -8.08 -4.18
C ALA A 246 -26.95 -9.36 -3.31
N THR A 247 -26.53 -9.29 -2.04
CA THR A 247 -26.40 -10.47 -1.17
C THR A 247 -27.76 -10.95 -0.63
N GLU A 248 -28.28 -12.00 -1.26
CA GLU A 248 -29.45 -12.73 -0.77
C GLU A 248 -29.12 -13.60 0.45
N HIS A 249 -27.97 -14.30 0.44
CA HIS A 249 -27.63 -15.31 1.45
C HIS A 249 -26.12 -15.25 1.81
N PRO A 250 -25.73 -15.34 3.11
CA PRO A 250 -24.36 -15.07 3.56
C PRO A 250 -23.28 -16.07 3.07
N LYS A 251 -23.68 -17.22 2.51
CA LYS A 251 -22.75 -18.21 1.90
C LYS A 251 -22.66 -18.13 0.36
N SER A 252 -23.46 -17.30 -0.31
CA SER A 252 -23.34 -17.08 -1.75
C SER A 252 -22.67 -15.74 -2.04
N ARG A 253 -21.71 -15.75 -2.97
CA ARG A 253 -21.31 -14.54 -3.69
C ARG A 253 -22.43 -14.25 -4.71
N PRO A 254 -22.95 -13.02 -4.80
CA PRO A 254 -23.78 -12.61 -5.93
C PRO A 254 -23.03 -12.77 -7.26
N ASP A 255 -23.74 -13.13 -8.33
CA ASP A 255 -23.13 -13.27 -9.65
C ASP A 255 -22.68 -11.89 -10.17
N THR A 256 -23.60 -10.93 -10.20
CA THR A 256 -23.37 -9.50 -10.47
C THR A 256 -23.45 -8.69 -9.18
N CYS A 257 -22.71 -7.58 -9.08
CA CYS A 257 -22.88 -6.61 -8.00
C CYS A 257 -24.08 -5.69 -8.32
N THR A 258 -24.65 -5.05 -7.29
CA THR A 258 -25.68 -3.99 -7.44
C THR A 258 -25.45 -2.84 -6.46
N CYS A 259 -24.20 -2.67 -6.02
CA CYS A 259 -23.84 -1.59 -5.12
C CYS A 259 -23.76 -0.26 -5.90
N PRO A 260 -24.22 0.88 -5.35
CA PRO A 260 -24.21 2.18 -6.06
C PRO A 260 -22.81 2.68 -6.46
N ASP A 261 -21.78 2.08 -5.87
CA ASP A 261 -20.36 2.38 -6.02
C ASP A 261 -19.59 1.31 -6.83
N GLU A 262 -20.27 0.39 -7.54
CA GLU A 262 -19.65 -0.74 -8.27
C GLU A 262 -18.44 -0.35 -9.15
N SER A 263 -18.52 0.78 -9.87
CA SER A 263 -17.44 1.27 -10.73
C SER A 263 -16.13 1.57 -9.98
N GLN A 264 -16.21 1.83 -8.67
CA GLN A 264 -15.06 2.08 -7.79
C GLN A 264 -14.49 0.79 -7.18
N ARG A 265 -14.96 -0.39 -7.64
CA ARG A 265 -14.60 -1.73 -7.13
C ARG A 265 -14.72 -1.80 -5.59
N PRO A 266 -15.92 -1.55 -5.01
CA PRO A 266 -16.15 -1.30 -3.56
C PRO A 266 -15.99 -2.54 -2.68
N HIS A 267 -15.45 -3.62 -3.24
CA HIS A 267 -15.16 -4.90 -2.61
C HIS A 267 -13.68 -5.29 -2.75
N GLY A 268 -12.88 -4.54 -3.51
CA GLY A 268 -11.46 -4.78 -3.75
C GLY A 268 -10.69 -4.84 -2.43
N VAL A 269 -9.84 -5.85 -2.26
CA VAL A 269 -9.03 -5.99 -1.04
C VAL A 269 -7.73 -5.26 -1.23
N TRP A 270 -7.43 -4.34 -0.33
CA TRP A 270 -6.22 -3.54 -0.35
C TRP A 270 -5.17 -4.05 0.61
N ASN A 271 -5.55 -4.63 1.75
CA ASN A 271 -4.61 -5.32 2.64
C ASN A 271 -5.23 -6.58 3.27
N ALA A 272 -4.39 -7.57 3.58
CA ALA A 272 -4.75 -8.74 4.36
C ALA A 272 -3.53 -9.24 5.13
N ILE A 273 -3.63 -9.36 6.46
CA ILE A 273 -2.50 -9.71 7.34
C ILE A 273 -2.85 -10.84 8.31
N PHE A 274 -1.87 -11.68 8.62
CA PHE A 274 -1.95 -12.63 9.72
C PHE A 274 -1.71 -11.90 11.04
N LEU A 275 -2.69 -11.90 11.94
CA LEU A 275 -2.52 -11.32 13.27
C LEU A 275 -1.94 -12.34 14.26
N ASP A 276 -1.19 -11.86 15.24
CA ASP A 276 -0.66 -12.69 16.32
C ASP A 276 -1.76 -12.95 17.38
N PRO A 277 -2.14 -14.20 17.68
CA PRO A 277 -3.10 -14.54 18.74
C PRO A 277 -2.72 -13.99 20.13
N ARG A 278 -1.43 -13.70 20.38
CA ARG A 278 -0.90 -13.14 21.63
C ARG A 278 -1.22 -11.65 21.79
N SER A 279 -1.43 -10.91 20.70
CA SER A 279 -1.73 -9.48 20.70
C SER A 279 -3.13 -9.14 21.20
N PHE A 280 -4.08 -10.08 21.16
CA PHE A 280 -5.48 -9.82 21.49
C PHE A 280 -5.71 -9.79 23.01
N ARG A 281 -6.27 -8.69 23.52
CA ARG A 281 -6.56 -8.50 24.95
C ARG A 281 -7.77 -9.33 25.41
N GLY A 282 -7.61 -10.12 26.47
CA GLY A 282 -8.74 -10.85 27.08
C GLY A 282 -9.79 -9.91 27.69
N VAL A 283 -11.06 -10.11 27.35
CA VAL A 283 -12.21 -9.33 27.85
C VAL A 283 -13.34 -10.24 28.38
N ALA A 284 -14.20 -9.66 29.22
CA ALA A 284 -15.22 -10.41 29.98
C ALA A 284 -16.40 -10.92 29.14
N ASN A 285 -16.90 -10.11 28.20
CA ASN A 285 -18.08 -10.39 27.37
C ASN A 285 -17.89 -9.88 25.93
N VAL A 286 -18.89 -10.11 25.08
CA VAL A 286 -18.83 -9.74 23.64
C VAL A 286 -18.93 -8.22 23.44
N GLU A 287 -19.71 -7.54 24.27
CA GLU A 287 -19.91 -6.08 24.21
C GLU A 287 -18.57 -5.35 24.43
N ALA A 288 -17.83 -5.73 25.47
CA ALA A 288 -16.47 -5.24 25.74
C ALA A 288 -15.44 -5.67 24.67
N ALA A 289 -15.73 -6.69 23.85
CA ALA A 289 -14.85 -7.11 22.76
C ALA A 289 -14.98 -6.23 21.51
N VAL A 290 -16.13 -5.58 21.30
CA VAL A 290 -16.42 -4.74 20.12
C VAL A 290 -16.66 -3.27 20.46
N GLY A 291 -16.79 -2.93 21.75
CA GLY A 291 -17.04 -1.57 22.26
C GLY A 291 -18.50 -1.17 22.40
N SER A 292 -19.46 -2.07 22.12
CA SER A 292 -20.89 -1.71 22.08
C SER A 292 -21.82 -2.92 22.27
N SER A 293 -23.06 -2.65 22.67
CA SER A 293 -24.19 -3.59 22.62
C SER A 293 -24.90 -3.62 21.25
N ASN A 294 -24.61 -2.69 20.33
CA ASN A 294 -25.28 -2.52 19.04
C ASN A 294 -24.86 -3.55 17.96
N ILE A 295 -24.78 -4.83 18.33
CA ILE A 295 -24.23 -5.92 17.50
C ILE A 295 -25.35 -6.68 16.77
N LYS A 296 -25.23 -6.84 15.45
CA LYS A 296 -26.07 -7.77 14.68
C LYS A 296 -25.37 -9.13 14.59
N GLN A 297 -25.67 -10.01 15.54
CA GLN A 297 -25.14 -11.37 15.55
C GLN A 297 -25.95 -12.29 14.62
N SER A 298 -25.24 -13.10 13.83
CA SER A 298 -25.79 -14.14 12.96
C SER A 298 -24.93 -15.40 13.05
N GLU A 299 -25.34 -16.48 12.37
CA GLU A 299 -24.62 -17.76 12.30
C GLU A 299 -23.17 -17.61 11.79
N PHE A 300 -22.92 -16.70 10.84
CA PHE A 300 -21.61 -16.53 10.18
C PHE A 300 -20.90 -15.24 10.53
N PHE A 301 -21.65 -14.17 10.84
CA PHE A 301 -21.12 -12.83 11.03
C PHE A 301 -21.57 -12.23 12.36
N TRP A 302 -20.66 -11.57 13.06
CA TRP A 302 -20.99 -10.48 13.97
C TRP A 302 -20.81 -9.18 13.20
N ASP A 303 -21.90 -8.64 12.67
CA ASP A 303 -21.92 -7.31 12.06
C ASP A 303 -21.91 -6.26 13.18
N ILE A 304 -20.77 -5.59 13.30
CA ILE A 304 -20.48 -4.52 14.27
C ILE A 304 -20.52 -3.13 13.62
N THR A 305 -21.07 -3.00 12.40
CA THR A 305 -21.17 -1.73 11.64
C THR A 305 -21.73 -0.56 12.43
N ASN A 306 -22.62 -0.82 13.40
CA ASN A 306 -23.22 0.24 14.22
C ASN A 306 -22.29 0.80 15.31
N THR A 307 -21.19 0.11 15.68
CA THR A 307 -20.24 0.55 16.74
C THR A 307 -19.65 1.93 16.46
N LYS A 308 -19.45 2.29 15.19
CA LYS A 308 -18.93 3.60 14.77
C LYS A 308 -19.86 4.78 15.12
N ASN A 309 -21.12 4.51 15.45
CA ASN A 309 -22.08 5.52 15.91
C ASN A 309 -22.00 5.75 17.43
N ASP A 310 -21.34 4.85 18.17
CA ASP A 310 -21.14 4.93 19.62
C ASP A 310 -19.82 5.64 19.99
N ILE A 311 -18.99 5.95 18.99
CA ILE A 311 -17.83 6.84 19.11
C ILE A 311 -18.35 8.27 19.31
N ASP A 312 -17.68 9.06 20.16
CA ASP A 312 -18.01 10.47 20.40
C ASP A 312 -18.22 11.24 19.08
N SER A 313 -19.33 11.98 19.02
CA SER A 313 -19.65 12.93 17.95
C SER A 313 -18.49 13.87 17.58
N SER A 314 -17.66 14.30 18.54
CA SER A 314 -16.45 15.11 18.30
C SER A 314 -15.41 14.41 17.42
N GLN A 315 -15.50 13.07 17.32
CA GLN A 315 -14.66 12.24 16.48
C GLN A 315 -15.24 11.98 15.09
N THR A 316 -16.56 12.11 14.92
CA THR A 316 -17.23 11.96 13.62
C THR A 316 -17.25 13.28 12.84
N PHE A 317 -17.44 13.23 11.52
CA PHE A 317 -17.42 14.42 10.65
C PHE A 317 -18.84 14.96 10.40
N GLU A 318 -19.24 15.92 11.22
CA GLU A 318 -20.48 16.68 11.11
C GLU A 318 -20.23 18.05 10.43
N VAL A 319 -20.49 18.17 9.12
CA VAL A 319 -20.57 19.51 8.50
C VAL A 319 -21.77 20.27 9.07
N SER A 320 -21.49 21.33 9.81
CA SER A 320 -22.49 22.15 10.48
C SER A 320 -22.24 23.64 10.26
N HIS A 321 -22.11 24.08 9.00
CA HIS A 321 -22.62 25.38 8.54
C HIS A 321 -22.59 25.50 7.00
N SER A 322 -23.47 26.34 6.44
CA SER A 322 -23.47 26.68 5.02
C SER A 322 -22.33 27.66 4.71
N LEU A 323 -21.33 27.18 3.99
CA LEU A 323 -20.45 28.04 3.17
C LEU A 323 -20.94 27.92 1.73
N ALA A 324 -21.34 29.05 1.15
CA ALA A 324 -21.90 29.08 -0.20
C ALA A 324 -20.91 28.51 -1.22
N VAL A 325 -21.39 27.62 -2.10
CA VAL A 325 -20.60 27.02 -3.17
C VAL A 325 -20.40 28.08 -4.27
N PRO A 326 -19.15 28.49 -4.57
CA PRO A 326 -18.87 29.24 -5.79
C PRO A 326 -19.09 28.33 -7.00
N ASP A 327 -19.66 28.86 -8.08
CA ASP A 327 -19.88 28.08 -9.30
C ASP A 327 -18.53 27.61 -9.90
N PHE A 328 -18.41 26.31 -10.17
CA PHE A 328 -17.14 25.64 -10.47
C PHE A 328 -16.93 25.35 -11.96
N ASN A 329 -17.82 25.80 -12.85
CA ASN A 329 -17.81 25.43 -14.27
C ASN A 329 -16.62 25.98 -15.10
N ASN A 330 -15.77 26.86 -14.56
CA ASN A 330 -14.70 27.55 -15.32
C ASN A 330 -13.31 27.54 -14.64
N LEU A 331 -12.73 26.37 -14.35
CA LEU A 331 -11.27 26.20 -14.22
C LEU A 331 -10.83 24.78 -14.60
N LEU A 332 -10.48 24.57 -15.88
CA LEU A 332 -9.61 23.48 -16.31
C LEU A 332 -8.12 23.88 -16.13
N PRO A 333 -7.18 22.93 -16.01
CA PRO A 333 -5.76 23.25 -15.89
C PRO A 333 -5.22 23.80 -17.23
N ILE A 334 -4.70 25.02 -17.22
CA ILE A 334 -3.90 25.54 -18.34
C ILE A 334 -2.46 25.04 -18.16
N ALA A 335 -2.03 24.16 -19.06
CA ALA A 335 -0.61 23.84 -19.21
C ALA A 335 0.12 25.04 -19.83
N LEU A 336 1.29 25.39 -19.29
CA LEU A 336 2.11 26.50 -19.78
C LEU A 336 3.37 25.97 -20.48
N GLN A 337 3.35 25.98 -21.81
CA GLN A 337 4.51 26.34 -22.61
C GLN A 337 4.29 27.75 -23.17
N GLY A 338 5.38 28.50 -23.35
CA GLY A 338 5.33 29.95 -23.59
C GLY A 338 4.97 30.37 -25.03
N GLY A 339 4.70 31.67 -25.17
CA GLY A 339 4.44 32.37 -26.43
C GLY A 339 3.95 33.79 -26.14
N ASP A 340 4.70 34.79 -26.58
CA ASP A 340 4.53 36.20 -26.18
C ASP A 340 3.17 36.83 -26.56
N THR A 341 2.69 37.77 -25.75
CA THR A 341 2.82 39.21 -26.05
C THR A 341 2.06 40.10 -25.05
N ASN A 342 2.73 41.18 -24.61
CA ASN A 342 2.19 42.42 -24.01
C ASN A 342 1.35 42.32 -22.71
N ALA A 343 1.30 43.32 -21.83
CA ALA A 343 2.18 44.44 -21.44
C ALA A 343 1.47 45.15 -20.24
N GLU A 344 2.16 46.07 -19.57
CA GLU A 344 1.65 46.96 -18.49
C GLU A 344 1.25 46.29 -17.14
N GLU A 345 1.48 46.91 -15.97
CA GLU A 345 2.60 47.78 -15.54
C GLU A 345 2.57 47.87 -14.00
N TYR A 346 3.67 47.56 -13.30
CA TYR A 346 3.92 48.01 -11.91
C TYR A 346 5.44 48.14 -11.68
N PRO A 347 5.91 49.07 -10.82
CA PRO A 347 7.21 49.73 -11.01
C PRO A 347 8.44 49.00 -10.44
N HIS A 348 9.59 49.40 -10.96
CA HIS A 348 10.94 48.98 -10.58
C HIS A 348 11.35 49.41 -9.16
N ASP A 349 12.23 48.60 -8.55
CA ASP A 349 13.58 49.07 -8.17
C ASP A 349 14.58 48.21 -8.97
N GLY A 350 15.74 48.75 -9.36
CA GLY A 350 16.61 48.16 -10.39
C GLY A 350 18.09 48.07 -10.03
N VAL A 351 18.78 47.15 -10.72
CA VAL A 351 20.25 47.04 -10.81
C VAL A 351 20.57 46.82 -12.28
N ASP A 352 21.44 47.63 -12.86
CA ASP A 352 21.80 47.54 -14.28
C ASP A 352 22.85 46.45 -14.51
N ILE A 353 22.66 45.64 -15.56
CA ILE A 353 23.65 44.68 -16.06
C ILE A 353 24.11 45.17 -17.44
N ILE A 354 25.43 45.27 -17.63
CA ILE A 354 26.04 45.61 -18.92
C ILE A 354 26.50 44.32 -19.59
N LEU A 355 26.17 44.16 -20.87
CA LEU A 355 26.63 43.09 -21.76
C LEU A 355 27.49 43.70 -22.87
N ASP A 356 28.36 42.90 -23.48
CA ASP A 356 29.14 43.30 -24.66
C ASP A 356 28.44 42.94 -25.99
N GLU A 357 29.15 43.07 -27.11
CA GLU A 357 28.57 42.87 -28.46
C GLU A 357 28.37 41.39 -28.85
N ASP A 358 29.01 40.43 -28.15
CA ASP A 358 28.80 38.98 -28.36
C ASP A 358 27.86 38.36 -27.29
N GLY A 359 27.63 39.05 -26.16
CA GLY A 359 26.49 38.83 -25.27
C GLY A 359 26.80 38.15 -23.94
N ASP A 360 28.08 38.06 -23.55
CA ASP A 360 28.50 37.50 -22.26
C ASP A 360 28.36 38.51 -21.11
N ILE A 361 28.23 37.99 -19.88
CA ILE A 361 28.16 38.80 -18.66
C ILE A 361 29.59 39.05 -18.16
N LEU A 362 30.05 40.30 -18.22
CA LEU A 362 31.29 40.73 -17.57
C LEU A 362 31.10 40.73 -16.05
N LEU A 363 31.57 39.68 -15.39
CA LEU A 363 31.84 39.70 -13.95
C LEU A 363 33.08 40.56 -13.71
N SER A 364 32.96 41.59 -12.87
CA SER A 364 34.11 42.27 -12.29
C SER A 364 34.67 41.42 -11.15
N GLU A 365 35.96 41.08 -11.25
CA GLU A 365 36.75 40.54 -10.15
C GLU A 365 37.10 41.70 -9.22
N ASP A 366 36.40 41.81 -8.08
CA ASP A 366 36.79 42.68 -6.98
C ASP A 366 37.79 41.91 -6.09
N GLU A 367 39.08 42.22 -6.22
CA GLU A 367 40.15 41.80 -5.30
C GLU A 367 40.18 42.70 -4.03
N ASP A 368 41.21 42.51 -3.19
CA ASP A 368 41.57 43.29 -1.99
C ASP A 368 40.66 43.15 -0.74
N ASP A 369 41.04 42.26 0.18
CA ASP A 369 40.69 42.35 1.61
C ASP A 369 41.88 41.94 2.51
N ASP A 370 42.36 42.92 3.30
CA ASP A 370 43.30 42.90 4.45
C ASP A 370 44.83 42.56 4.30
N ASP A 371 45.63 43.18 5.18
CA ASP A 371 47.12 43.21 5.20
C ASP A 371 47.77 42.32 6.31
N GLY A 372 48.95 41.72 6.03
CA GLY A 372 50.00 41.35 7.02
C GLY A 372 49.77 40.07 7.86
N ASP A 373 50.73 39.16 8.09
CA ASP A 373 52.17 39.34 8.41
C ASP A 373 53.05 38.17 7.87
N GLU A 374 54.37 38.20 8.13
CA GLU A 374 55.45 37.40 7.49
C GLU A 374 55.96 36.16 8.31
N ASP A 375 57.08 35.54 7.86
CA ASP A 375 57.84 34.32 8.33
C ASP A 375 57.49 33.02 7.53
N GLU A 376 58.32 32.41 6.65
CA GLU A 376 59.68 31.77 6.74
C GLU A 376 59.76 30.57 7.73
N ASP A 377 60.38 29.39 7.49
CA ASP A 377 61.06 28.71 6.34
C ASP A 377 60.08 27.82 5.49
N GLY A 378 60.40 26.99 4.47
CA GLY A 378 61.61 26.74 3.64
C GLY A 378 61.94 25.23 3.36
N GLU A 379 61.94 24.80 2.07
CA GLU A 379 62.53 23.55 1.47
C GLU A 379 61.95 22.17 1.94
N ASP A 380 61.97 21.01 1.27
CA ASP A 380 62.11 20.49 -0.13
C ASP A 380 61.39 19.08 -0.14
N ASP A 381 61.34 18.14 -1.11
CA ASP A 381 62.03 17.76 -2.37
C ASP A 381 60.99 17.38 -3.50
N GLU A 382 61.39 16.66 -4.59
CA GLU A 382 60.52 16.10 -5.68
C GLU A 382 60.54 14.53 -5.73
N ASP A 383 60.52 13.92 -6.93
CA ASP A 383 60.68 12.49 -7.31
C ASP A 383 59.52 11.47 -7.00
N ASP A 384 59.26 10.43 -7.82
CA ASP A 384 59.16 10.31 -9.30
C ASP A 384 58.53 8.95 -9.70
N GLU A 385 58.26 8.73 -11.01
CA GLU A 385 58.35 7.48 -11.84
C GLU A 385 58.12 6.04 -11.23
N ASP A 386 57.71 4.99 -11.93
CA ASP A 386 57.00 4.75 -13.22
C ASP A 386 56.52 3.25 -13.23
N ASP A 387 55.81 2.80 -14.27
CA ASP A 387 55.90 1.44 -14.89
C ASP A 387 54.60 1.07 -15.66
N GLU A 388 54.59 1.30 -16.98
CA GLU A 388 53.77 0.50 -17.91
C GLU A 388 54.53 -0.79 -18.29
N ASP A 389 53.83 -1.91 -18.51
CA ASP A 389 54.32 -2.95 -19.42
C ASP A 389 53.19 -3.68 -20.17
N HIS A 390 53.51 -4.31 -21.29
CA HIS A 390 52.61 -4.60 -22.41
C HIS A 390 52.26 -6.10 -22.63
N HIS A 391 51.36 -6.34 -23.60
CA HIS A 391 51.20 -7.57 -24.43
C HIS A 391 50.43 -8.77 -23.81
N SER A 392 49.67 -9.59 -24.57
CA SER A 392 49.19 -9.50 -25.98
C SER A 392 48.08 -10.52 -26.31
N ASP A 393 47.06 -10.06 -27.06
CA ASP A 393 46.39 -10.64 -28.24
C ASP A 393 46.12 -12.17 -28.46
N LEU A 394 44.98 -12.40 -29.15
CA LEU A 394 44.48 -13.63 -29.83
C LEU A 394 43.91 -14.74 -28.89
N ASP A 395 42.89 -15.53 -29.29
CA ASP A 395 42.44 -15.92 -30.66
C ASP A 395 40.95 -15.67 -30.97
N ILE A 396 40.60 -15.72 -32.28
CA ILE A 396 39.23 -15.65 -32.82
C ILE A 396 38.78 -17.02 -33.35
N ALA A 397 37.49 -17.35 -33.20
CA ALA A 397 36.83 -18.44 -33.92
C ALA A 397 35.46 -18.02 -34.48
N GLU A 398 35.24 -18.20 -35.79
CA GLU A 398 34.04 -17.70 -36.50
C GLU A 398 32.90 -18.73 -36.66
N LEU A 399 31.68 -18.19 -36.59
CA LEU A 399 30.50 -18.45 -37.44
C LEU A 399 30.16 -19.88 -37.92
N THR A 400 28.95 -20.32 -37.56
CA THR A 400 27.98 -20.84 -38.56
C THR A 400 26.56 -20.36 -38.24
N SER A 401 25.84 -19.85 -39.25
CA SER A 401 24.52 -19.21 -39.10
C SER A 401 23.36 -20.10 -39.56
N ALA A 402 22.19 -20.05 -38.90
CA ALA A 402 20.95 -20.63 -39.43
C ALA A 402 19.65 -19.97 -38.89
N ASN A 403 19.06 -19.10 -39.72
CA ASN A 403 17.64 -18.78 -39.89
C ASN A 403 16.78 -18.29 -38.69
N ASN A 404 16.46 -16.99 -38.77
CA ASN A 404 15.33 -16.32 -38.11
C ASN A 404 13.97 -16.90 -38.52
N THR A 405 12.98 -16.76 -37.63
CA THR A 405 11.59 -16.45 -38.03
C THR A 405 10.91 -15.57 -36.98
N GLU A 406 10.88 -14.25 -37.21
CA GLU A 406 10.09 -13.31 -36.41
C GLU A 406 8.63 -13.30 -36.85
N PRO A 407 7.65 -13.19 -35.93
CA PRO A 407 6.33 -12.68 -36.24
C PRO A 407 6.31 -11.14 -36.06
N THR A 408 6.14 -10.41 -37.16
CA THR A 408 6.01 -8.93 -37.13
C THR A 408 4.83 -8.48 -36.26
N PRO A 409 4.99 -7.45 -35.40
CA PRO A 409 3.87 -6.85 -34.69
C PRO A 409 2.98 -6.03 -35.65
N PRO A 410 1.64 -6.06 -35.50
CA PRO A 410 0.76 -5.13 -36.21
C PRO A 410 0.98 -3.72 -35.65
N ASN A 411 1.10 -2.75 -36.55
CA ASN A 411 1.41 -1.36 -36.22
C ASN A 411 0.14 -0.48 -36.25
N ASN A 412 0.19 0.67 -35.56
CA ASN A 412 -0.88 1.67 -35.39
C ASN A 412 -2.04 1.23 -34.47
N MET A 413 -2.74 2.12 -33.74
CA MET A 413 -2.69 3.59 -33.78
C MET A 413 -2.74 4.22 -32.38
N PHE A 414 -2.30 5.48 -32.26
CA PHE A 414 -2.08 6.19 -31.01
C PHE A 414 -3.35 6.53 -30.22
N GLY A 415 -3.21 6.55 -28.88
CA GLY A 415 -4.09 7.24 -27.94
C GLY A 415 -3.25 7.84 -26.81
N ILE A 416 -3.21 9.17 -26.72
CA ILE A 416 -2.61 9.94 -25.62
C ILE A 416 -3.75 10.41 -24.72
N LEU A 417 -3.62 10.36 -23.38
CA LEU A 417 -4.18 11.35 -22.43
C LEU A 417 -3.85 11.03 -20.94
N ASP A 418 -4.16 12.02 -20.08
CA ASP A 418 -3.72 12.23 -18.69
C ASP A 418 -4.32 11.30 -17.59
N PRO A 419 -3.75 11.31 -16.36
CA PRO A 419 -4.12 10.40 -15.27
C PRO A 419 -5.37 10.85 -14.50
N TYR A 420 -6.55 10.67 -15.09
CA TYR A 420 -7.84 10.72 -14.38
C TYR A 420 -8.68 9.47 -14.70
N PHE A 421 -8.97 8.67 -13.67
CA PHE A 421 -9.76 7.43 -13.81
C PHE A 421 -11.26 7.73 -13.94
N ASP A 422 -11.82 7.35 -15.09
CA ASP A 422 -13.27 7.13 -15.25
C ASP A 422 -13.48 5.85 -16.10
N PRO A 423 -14.03 4.74 -15.56
CA PRO A 423 -13.99 3.44 -16.22
C PRO A 423 -15.15 3.21 -17.19
N VAL A 424 -14.86 3.18 -18.49
CA VAL A 424 -15.85 2.84 -19.54
C VAL A 424 -16.08 1.32 -19.61
N SER A 425 -17.32 0.89 -19.39
CA SER A 425 -17.74 -0.51 -19.50
C SER A 425 -17.70 -1.05 -20.95
N PRO A 426 -17.38 -2.34 -21.16
CA PRO A 426 -17.39 -2.95 -22.48
C PRO A 426 -18.82 -3.10 -23.04
N LEU A 427 -19.05 -2.57 -24.24
CA LEU A 427 -20.31 -2.72 -24.97
C LEU A 427 -20.53 -4.18 -25.44
N VAL A 428 -21.49 -4.87 -24.83
CA VAL A 428 -21.94 -6.18 -25.29
C VAL A 428 -22.85 -6.01 -26.52
N GLN A 429 -22.41 -6.49 -27.68
CA GLN A 429 -23.27 -6.59 -28.86
C GLN A 429 -24.17 -7.84 -28.76
N PRO A 430 -25.49 -7.73 -28.95
CA PRO A 430 -26.40 -8.88 -28.89
C PRO A 430 -26.39 -9.66 -30.22
N ASN A 431 -25.74 -10.82 -30.22
CA ASN A 431 -25.80 -11.77 -31.34
C ASN A 431 -27.17 -12.46 -31.40
N ASN A 432 -28.12 -11.88 -32.13
CA ASN A 432 -29.40 -12.52 -32.46
C ASN A 432 -29.19 -13.65 -33.49
N GLY A 433 -29.22 -14.90 -33.02
CA GLY A 433 -29.18 -16.10 -33.85
C GLY A 433 -30.36 -17.02 -33.57
N ASN A 434 -31.49 -16.83 -34.26
CA ASN A 434 -32.64 -17.73 -34.21
C ASN A 434 -33.05 -18.13 -35.64
N THR A 435 -33.05 -19.43 -35.95
CA THR A 435 -33.09 -19.94 -37.34
C THR A 435 -34.34 -20.75 -37.66
N GLY A 436 -35.08 -20.32 -38.67
CA GLY A 436 -36.06 -21.14 -39.39
C GLY A 436 -37.54 -20.82 -39.10
N MET A 437 -38.47 -20.97 -40.06
CA MET A 437 -38.29 -21.30 -41.49
C MET A 437 -39.43 -20.72 -42.36
N THR A 438 -39.04 -20.17 -43.51
CA THR A 438 -39.74 -20.13 -44.82
C THR A 438 -41.29 -20.25 -44.90
N ASN A 439 -41.90 -19.29 -45.61
CA ASN A 439 -42.50 -19.60 -46.93
C ASN A 439 -42.60 -18.36 -47.83
N THR A 440 -42.90 -18.57 -49.12
CA THR A 440 -42.63 -17.62 -50.21
C THR A 440 -43.87 -16.94 -50.80
N LEU A 441 -43.69 -15.67 -51.19
CA LEU A 441 -44.19 -14.97 -52.39
C LEU A 441 -45.53 -15.40 -53.02
N ILE A 442 -46.42 -14.42 -53.20
CA ILE A 442 -47.07 -14.05 -54.48
C ILE A 442 -47.65 -12.63 -54.30
N ASP A 443 -47.53 -11.78 -55.33
CA ASP A 443 -48.13 -10.44 -55.39
C ASP A 443 -49.59 -10.51 -55.88
N ASP A 444 -50.46 -9.56 -55.46
CA ASP A 444 -51.17 -8.68 -56.41
C ASP A 444 -52.13 -7.65 -55.74
N MET A 445 -52.10 -6.44 -56.30
CA MET A 445 -53.19 -5.46 -56.54
C MET A 445 -54.25 -5.09 -55.47
N ASN A 446 -54.23 -3.79 -55.14
CA ASN A 446 -55.33 -2.81 -55.31
C ASN A 446 -56.47 -2.62 -54.27
N ASP A 447 -57.00 -1.39 -54.36
CA ASP A 447 -58.32 -0.85 -53.96
C ASP A 447 -58.65 -0.79 -52.44
N ASP A 448 -59.21 0.31 -51.89
CA ASP A 448 -59.56 1.59 -52.53
C ASP A 448 -59.62 2.81 -51.58
N SER A 449 -59.57 4.00 -52.20
CA SER A 449 -60.17 5.30 -51.84
C SER A 449 -60.33 5.77 -50.36
N ASP A 450 -59.76 6.96 -50.10
CA ASP A 450 -60.46 8.17 -49.58
C ASP A 450 -61.19 8.18 -48.21
N SER A 451 -61.25 9.31 -47.48
CA SER A 451 -60.61 10.64 -47.59
C SER A 451 -60.87 11.45 -46.30
N SER A 452 -60.10 12.54 -46.07
CA SER A 452 -60.44 13.79 -45.32
C SER A 452 -61.20 13.73 -43.97
N ALA A 453 -60.90 14.50 -42.93
CA ALA A 453 -60.33 15.85 -42.91
C ALA A 453 -59.82 16.23 -41.49
N ASP A 454 -59.00 17.26 -41.40
CA ASP A 454 -58.84 18.06 -40.16
C ASP A 454 -60.12 18.88 -39.88
N PRO A 455 -60.38 19.27 -38.62
CA PRO A 455 -60.00 20.63 -38.22
C PRO A 455 -59.42 20.76 -36.80
N GLU A 456 -59.07 22.00 -36.42
CA GLU A 456 -58.28 22.39 -35.25
C GLU A 456 -59.12 22.73 -33.99
N GLU A 457 -58.42 23.01 -32.87
CA GLU A 457 -58.84 23.73 -31.64
C GLU A 457 -59.97 23.15 -30.75
N ASP A 458 -59.68 22.88 -29.46
CA ASP A 458 -60.04 23.77 -28.33
C ASP A 458 -59.36 23.29 -27.00
N ASP A 459 -59.27 24.16 -25.98
CA ASP A 459 -58.59 23.93 -24.69
C ASP A 459 -59.44 23.15 -23.66
N SER A 460 -58.78 22.45 -22.73
CA SER A 460 -59.30 22.26 -21.34
C SER A 460 -58.26 21.70 -20.36
N ASP A 461 -58.21 22.28 -19.14
CA ASP A 461 -57.36 21.82 -18.04
C ASP A 461 -57.77 20.43 -17.51
N MET A 462 -56.78 19.60 -17.16
CA MET A 462 -57.01 18.48 -16.23
C MET A 462 -55.79 18.23 -15.33
N ASP A 463 -55.93 18.65 -14.07
CA ASP A 463 -54.93 18.48 -13.01
C ASP A 463 -54.81 17.00 -12.58
N ILE A 464 -53.59 16.44 -12.68
CA ILE A 464 -53.28 15.08 -12.19
C ILE A 464 -51.98 15.12 -11.38
N SER A 465 -52.12 14.76 -10.11
CA SER A 465 -51.09 14.79 -9.08
C SER A 465 -50.07 13.65 -9.17
N ASP A 466 -48.94 13.82 -8.48
CA ASP A 466 -48.05 12.77 -7.98
C ASP A 466 -47.55 11.71 -8.99
N THR A 467 -46.82 12.15 -10.02
CA THR A 467 -45.79 11.27 -10.60
C THR A 467 -44.63 11.15 -9.61
N LEU A 468 -44.70 10.15 -8.73
CA LEU A 468 -43.69 9.86 -7.72
C LEU A 468 -42.30 9.71 -8.37
N LEU A 469 -41.35 10.59 -7.97
CA LEU A 469 -39.93 10.29 -8.17
C LEU A 469 -39.62 8.95 -7.50
N PRO A 470 -38.94 8.00 -8.16
CA PRO A 470 -38.56 6.75 -7.54
C PRO A 470 -37.55 7.02 -6.43
N VAL A 471 -38.04 7.07 -5.19
CA VAL A 471 -37.19 7.17 -3.99
C VAL A 471 -36.26 5.96 -4.00
N SER A 472 -34.98 6.21 -4.30
CA SER A 472 -33.95 5.18 -4.32
C SER A 472 -33.69 4.71 -2.89
N VAL A 473 -34.48 3.72 -2.46
CA VAL A 473 -34.29 3.04 -1.16
C VAL A 473 -32.83 2.60 -1.09
N PRO A 474 -32.02 3.11 -0.14
CA PRO A 474 -30.59 2.80 -0.10
C PRO A 474 -30.40 1.29 -0.02
N SER A 475 -29.70 0.72 -1.00
CA SER A 475 -29.58 -0.73 -1.12
C SER A 475 -28.69 -1.27 0.00
N VAL A 476 -29.34 -1.79 1.05
CA VAL A 476 -28.70 -2.21 2.30
C VAL A 476 -27.71 -3.34 2.02
N LYS A 477 -26.41 -2.99 1.93
CA LYS A 477 -25.33 -3.95 1.74
C LYS A 477 -25.31 -4.96 2.89
N ARG A 478 -25.19 -6.26 2.57
CA ARG A 478 -25.14 -7.36 3.54
C ARG A 478 -23.84 -8.15 3.40
N PRO A 479 -23.25 -8.66 4.49
CA PRO A 479 -22.00 -9.41 4.42
C PRO A 479 -22.22 -10.80 3.81
N TYR A 480 -21.31 -11.22 2.94
CA TYR A 480 -21.22 -12.60 2.47
C TYR A 480 -19.78 -13.13 2.56
N ILE A 481 -19.65 -14.45 2.61
CA ILE A 481 -18.39 -15.17 2.41
C ILE A 481 -18.53 -16.16 1.26
N LYS A 482 -17.52 -16.20 0.38
CA LYS A 482 -17.29 -17.31 -0.54
C LYS A 482 -15.87 -17.81 -0.40
N HIS A 483 -15.74 -19.05 0.09
CA HIS A 483 -14.49 -19.80 -0.05
C HIS A 483 -14.44 -20.48 -1.41
N SER A 484 -13.23 -20.67 -1.94
CA SER A 484 -12.95 -21.59 -3.03
C SER A 484 -11.64 -22.29 -2.72
N CYS A 485 -11.74 -23.58 -2.45
CA CYS A 485 -10.65 -24.42 -1.97
C CYS A 485 -10.86 -25.81 -2.57
N MET A 486 -9.81 -26.43 -3.10
CA MET A 486 -9.84 -27.88 -3.33
C MET A 486 -9.95 -28.57 -1.97
N PRO A 487 -10.87 -29.53 -1.77
CA PRO A 487 -10.98 -30.27 -0.51
C PRO A 487 -9.81 -31.25 -0.39
N SER A 488 -8.69 -30.79 0.16
CA SER A 488 -7.58 -31.65 0.54
C SER A 488 -7.79 -32.21 1.94
N ALA A 489 -7.66 -33.53 2.06
CA ALA A 489 -7.63 -34.26 3.33
C ALA A 489 -6.23 -34.31 3.97
N ASP A 490 -5.20 -33.79 3.29
CA ASP A 490 -3.84 -33.67 3.80
C ASP A 490 -3.72 -32.44 4.72
N GLU A 491 -3.49 -32.67 6.02
CA GLU A 491 -3.33 -31.59 7.00
C GLU A 491 -2.13 -30.69 6.70
N THR A 492 -1.09 -31.18 5.99
CA THR A 492 0.05 -30.34 5.61
C THR A 492 -0.32 -29.28 4.58
N LEU A 493 -1.49 -29.37 3.92
CA LEU A 493 -2.04 -28.34 3.03
C LEU A 493 -2.88 -27.27 3.77
N LEU A 494 -3.01 -27.31 5.10
CA LEU A 494 -3.75 -26.32 5.88
C LEU A 494 -2.89 -25.09 6.25
N PRO A 495 -3.42 -23.87 6.11
CA PRO A 495 -2.74 -22.63 6.50
C PRO A 495 -2.58 -22.50 8.03
N PRO A 496 -1.71 -21.60 8.52
CA PRO A 496 -1.42 -21.42 9.93
C PRO A 496 -2.67 -21.01 10.70
N ASN A 497 -2.75 -21.42 11.98
CA ASN A 497 -3.98 -21.30 12.76
C ASN A 497 -4.06 -20.00 13.55
N CYS A 498 -4.06 -18.88 12.82
CA CYS A 498 -4.06 -17.51 13.34
C CYS A 498 -5.21 -16.69 12.75
N PRO A 499 -5.69 -15.64 13.44
CA PRO A 499 -6.70 -14.75 12.89
C PRO A 499 -6.15 -13.99 11.67
N ILE A 500 -7.01 -13.73 10.68
CA ILE A 500 -6.64 -12.94 9.49
C ILE A 500 -7.52 -11.71 9.44
N LEU A 501 -6.91 -10.53 9.48
CA LEU A 501 -7.58 -9.26 9.20
C LEU A 501 -7.56 -9.03 7.69
N ILE A 502 -8.71 -8.69 7.13
CA ILE A 502 -8.90 -8.36 5.71
C ILE A 502 -9.49 -6.95 5.62
N VAL A 503 -8.88 -6.11 4.80
CA VAL A 503 -9.20 -4.69 4.62
C VAL A 503 -9.58 -4.47 3.15
N SER A 504 -10.87 -4.25 2.88
CA SER A 504 -11.36 -3.85 1.57
C SER A 504 -11.40 -2.33 1.42
N VAL A 505 -11.81 -1.82 0.26
CA VAL A 505 -12.01 -0.37 0.01
C VAL A 505 -12.78 0.31 1.16
N HIS A 506 -13.86 -0.33 1.65
CA HIS A 506 -14.73 0.20 2.72
C HIS A 506 -14.95 -0.74 3.91
N ASP A 507 -14.61 -2.04 3.84
CA ASP A 507 -14.97 -3.02 4.87
C ASP A 507 -13.75 -3.54 5.63
N LEU A 508 -13.90 -3.86 6.92
CA LEU A 508 -12.94 -4.72 7.64
C LEU A 508 -13.59 -6.04 8.05
N PHE A 509 -12.85 -7.13 7.90
CA PHE A 509 -13.24 -8.46 8.36
C PHE A 509 -12.14 -9.11 9.18
N LEU A 510 -12.49 -9.69 10.33
CA LEU A 510 -11.61 -10.60 11.07
C LEU A 510 -12.10 -12.03 10.92
N LEU A 511 -11.32 -12.84 10.20
CA LEU A 511 -11.49 -14.29 10.14
C LEU A 511 -10.93 -14.94 11.40
N GLN A 512 -11.70 -15.85 11.99
CA GLN A 512 -11.25 -16.68 13.10
C GLN A 512 -10.23 -17.74 12.64
N PRO A 513 -9.31 -18.18 13.51
CA PRO A 513 -8.56 -19.42 13.31
C PRO A 513 -9.50 -20.60 13.03
N ARG A 514 -9.08 -21.55 12.19
CA ARG A 514 -9.82 -22.80 11.99
C ARG A 514 -9.76 -23.65 13.26
N ASN A 515 -10.92 -24.06 13.78
CA ASN A 515 -10.90 -25.14 14.75
C ASN A 515 -10.44 -26.43 14.03
N ARG A 516 -9.53 -27.20 14.63
CA ARG A 516 -9.04 -28.46 14.04
C ARG A 516 -9.95 -29.64 14.37
N ASP A 517 -10.63 -29.58 15.50
CA ASP A 517 -11.39 -30.71 16.06
C ASP A 517 -12.84 -30.81 15.54
N THR A 518 -13.30 -29.85 14.73
CA THR A 518 -14.72 -29.68 14.33
C THR A 518 -14.86 -28.92 13.01
N ASP A 519 -15.76 -29.34 12.12
CA ASP A 519 -16.29 -28.52 11.01
C ASP A 519 -17.26 -27.43 11.54
N ASP A 520 -16.79 -26.66 12.51
CA ASP A 520 -17.60 -25.77 13.34
C ASP A 520 -18.10 -24.56 12.56
N VAL A 521 -19.41 -24.53 12.37
CA VAL A 521 -20.12 -23.34 11.90
C VAL A 521 -20.14 -22.23 12.97
N GLU A 522 -19.93 -22.57 14.25
CA GLU A 522 -19.92 -21.64 15.40
C GLU A 522 -18.64 -20.77 15.53
N SER A 523 -18.06 -20.30 14.42
CA SER A 523 -16.88 -19.40 14.41
C SER A 523 -17.22 -18.09 13.69
N PRO A 524 -17.68 -17.04 14.40
CA PRO A 524 -18.21 -15.83 13.78
C PRO A 524 -17.11 -14.96 13.19
N ILE A 525 -17.31 -14.52 11.94
CA ILE A 525 -16.48 -13.52 11.28
C ILE A 525 -16.90 -12.15 11.82
N ILE A 526 -15.96 -11.38 12.36
CA ILE A 526 -16.26 -10.01 12.80
C ILE A 526 -16.23 -9.12 11.57
N ALA A 527 -17.27 -8.31 11.36
CA ALA A 527 -17.44 -7.54 10.14
C ALA A 527 -17.91 -6.11 10.43
N VAL A 528 -17.27 -5.11 9.84
CA VAL A 528 -17.66 -3.70 9.93
C VAL A 528 -17.69 -3.08 8.53
N HIS A 529 -18.80 -2.44 8.17
CA HIS A 529 -18.95 -1.72 6.91
C HIS A 529 -18.69 -0.23 7.11
N ASP A 530 -17.81 0.35 6.28
CA ASP A 530 -17.41 1.77 6.27
C ASP A 530 -17.07 2.31 7.67
N PRO A 531 -16.05 1.78 8.37
CA PRO A 531 -15.69 2.22 9.72
C PRO A 531 -15.18 3.67 9.76
N LEU A 532 -14.81 4.24 8.61
CA LEU A 532 -14.38 5.62 8.44
C LEU A 532 -15.52 6.53 7.94
N SER A 533 -16.78 6.06 8.01
CA SER A 533 -17.96 6.76 7.49
C SER A 533 -18.13 8.16 8.08
N GLN A 534 -18.54 9.10 7.25
CA GLN A 534 -18.73 10.50 7.61
C GLN A 534 -20.13 10.94 7.23
N SER A 535 -20.93 11.43 8.19
CA SER A 535 -22.37 11.68 7.99
C SER A 535 -22.68 12.73 6.93
N LYS A 536 -21.72 13.62 6.62
CA LYS A 536 -21.88 14.74 5.67
C LYS A 536 -20.65 14.95 4.75
N ALA A 537 -19.90 13.89 4.42
CA ALA A 537 -18.77 13.99 3.50
C ALA A 537 -19.19 14.51 2.10
N PRO A 538 -18.46 15.48 1.51
CA PRO A 538 -18.71 15.93 0.14
C PRO A 538 -18.58 14.81 -0.92
N GLU A 539 -19.32 14.92 -2.02
CA GLU A 539 -19.37 13.92 -3.11
C GLU A 539 -17.98 13.49 -3.63
N TRP A 540 -17.07 14.44 -3.88
CA TRP A 540 -15.71 14.18 -4.39
C TRP A 540 -14.84 13.34 -3.43
N ASN A 541 -15.22 13.24 -2.15
CA ASN A 541 -14.52 12.42 -1.16
C ASN A 541 -14.84 10.91 -1.32
N LYS A 542 -15.89 10.55 -2.08
CA LYS A 542 -16.28 9.15 -2.35
C LYS A 542 -15.21 8.41 -3.16
N TYR A 543 -14.82 8.98 -4.30
CA TYR A 543 -13.81 8.46 -5.24
C TYR A 543 -12.39 8.33 -4.66
N ARG A 544 -12.16 8.84 -3.45
CA ARG A 544 -10.88 8.77 -2.73
C ARG A 544 -10.99 7.97 -1.42
N ASP A 545 -12.10 7.26 -1.23
CA ASP A 545 -12.19 6.30 -0.14
C ASP A 545 -11.47 5.00 -0.52
N CYS A 546 -10.46 4.65 0.25
CA CYS A 546 -9.76 3.40 0.08
C CYS A 546 -8.96 3.13 1.34
N MET A 547 -9.28 2.08 2.10
CA MET A 547 -8.46 1.69 3.25
C MET A 547 -7.18 0.96 2.82
N ASN A 548 -6.28 1.70 2.17
CA ASN A 548 -5.00 1.21 1.65
C ASN A 548 -3.84 1.32 2.65
N PHE A 549 -3.93 2.15 3.68
CA PHE A 549 -2.91 2.25 4.72
C PHE A 549 -3.21 1.32 5.89
N LEU A 550 -2.26 0.46 6.25
CA LEU A 550 -2.38 -0.49 7.35
C LEU A 550 -1.07 -0.55 8.16
N ALA A 551 -1.17 -0.53 9.48
CA ALA A 551 -0.04 -0.77 10.39
C ALA A 551 -0.51 -1.54 11.63
N GLN A 552 0.29 -2.52 12.09
CA GLN A 552 0.03 -3.25 13.34
C GLN A 552 1.09 -2.87 14.38
N ILE A 553 0.69 -2.80 15.65
CA ILE A 553 1.58 -2.66 16.80
C ILE A 553 1.35 -3.87 17.73
N PRO A 554 2.04 -5.00 17.53
CA PRO A 554 1.71 -6.29 18.16
C PRO A 554 1.76 -6.28 19.69
N GLU A 555 2.69 -5.54 20.31
CA GLU A 555 2.93 -5.55 21.76
C GLU A 555 1.84 -4.82 22.55
N ILE A 556 1.26 -3.76 21.96
CA ILE A 556 0.07 -3.12 22.53
C ILE A 556 -1.23 -3.74 21.99
N GLY A 557 -1.20 -4.50 20.90
CA GLY A 557 -2.38 -5.13 20.32
C GLY A 557 -3.29 -4.12 19.63
N VAL A 558 -2.68 -3.18 18.90
CA VAL A 558 -3.37 -2.14 18.14
C VAL A 558 -3.15 -2.37 16.65
N VAL A 559 -4.16 -2.06 15.84
CA VAL A 559 -4.06 -1.93 14.37
C VAL A 559 -4.56 -0.55 13.96
N ILE A 560 -3.82 0.12 13.09
CA ILE A 560 -4.18 1.41 12.49
C ILE A 560 -4.59 1.16 11.04
N VAL A 561 -5.77 1.66 10.63
CA VAL A 561 -6.26 1.58 9.24
C VAL A 561 -6.59 2.98 8.72
N GLY A 562 -5.89 3.44 7.68
CA GLY A 562 -6.04 4.77 7.11
C GLY A 562 -6.62 4.78 5.70
N SER A 563 -7.30 5.88 5.34
CA SER A 563 -7.84 6.14 3.99
C SER A 563 -7.38 7.52 3.48
N PRO A 564 -7.09 7.70 2.18
CA PRO A 564 -6.70 8.98 1.57
C PRO A 564 -7.66 10.14 1.85
N LYS A 565 -8.93 9.84 2.20
CA LYS A 565 -9.91 10.76 2.85
C LYS A 565 -9.40 11.55 4.06
N GLY A 566 -8.21 11.27 4.58
CA GLY A 566 -7.61 12.02 5.68
C GLY A 566 -8.08 11.58 7.06
N ARG A 567 -8.40 10.29 7.21
CA ARG A 567 -8.79 9.65 8.47
C ARG A 567 -8.03 8.35 8.71
N ALA A 568 -7.83 8.00 9.98
CA ALA A 568 -7.29 6.71 10.39
C ALA A 568 -8.03 6.14 11.62
N ALA A 569 -8.55 4.93 11.49
CA ALA A 569 -9.15 4.17 12.57
C ALA A 569 -8.06 3.58 13.48
N VAL A 570 -8.26 3.69 14.79
CA VAL A 570 -7.45 2.99 15.82
C VAL A 570 -8.26 1.82 16.33
N LEU A 571 -7.77 0.60 16.10
CA LEU A 571 -8.45 -0.64 16.43
C LEU A 571 -7.71 -1.37 17.56
N THR A 572 -8.40 -1.63 18.68
CA THR A 572 -7.87 -2.45 19.78
C THR A 572 -8.25 -3.92 19.56
N LEU A 573 -7.26 -4.82 19.52
CA LEU A 573 -7.45 -6.25 19.35
C LEU A 573 -7.91 -6.92 20.65
N THR A 574 -9.00 -7.69 20.61
CA THR A 574 -9.67 -8.28 21.79
C THR A 574 -9.97 -9.78 21.61
N GLN A 575 -10.05 -10.54 22.71
CA GLN A 575 -10.48 -11.94 22.69
C GLN A 575 -11.48 -12.25 23.82
N VAL A 576 -12.57 -12.94 23.48
CA VAL A 576 -13.66 -13.29 24.40
C VAL A 576 -13.79 -14.81 24.51
N SER A 577 -14.10 -15.31 25.71
CA SER A 577 -14.25 -16.75 26.00
C SER A 577 -15.72 -17.16 25.98
N LEU A 578 -16.21 -17.54 24.80
CA LEU A 578 -17.58 -17.99 24.54
C LEU A 578 -17.87 -19.36 25.15
N SER A 579 -19.14 -19.58 25.48
CA SER A 579 -19.70 -20.87 25.90
C SER A 579 -21.04 -21.08 25.18
N THR A 580 -21.09 -21.99 24.22
CA THR A 580 -22.33 -22.33 23.50
C THR A 580 -22.99 -23.56 24.14
N ARG A 581 -24.27 -23.80 23.85
CA ARG A 581 -24.97 -25.00 24.36
C ARG A 581 -24.41 -26.30 23.74
N SER A 582 -23.76 -26.18 22.59
CA SER A 582 -23.10 -27.23 21.82
C SER A 582 -21.77 -27.65 22.46
N PHE A 583 -20.99 -26.69 22.98
CA PHE A 583 -19.63 -26.93 23.49
C PHE A 583 -19.44 -26.48 24.94
N PRO A 584 -19.35 -27.42 25.92
CA PRO A 584 -19.08 -27.08 27.32
C PRO A 584 -17.62 -26.68 27.60
N LYS A 585 -16.72 -26.77 26.60
CA LYS A 585 -15.38 -26.17 26.65
C LYS A 585 -15.46 -24.73 26.14
N ARG A 586 -14.89 -23.77 26.88
CA ARG A 586 -14.91 -22.35 26.49
C ARG A 586 -14.09 -22.14 25.21
N LYS A 587 -14.73 -21.69 24.13
CA LYS A 587 -14.11 -21.38 22.83
C LYS A 587 -13.64 -19.93 22.84
N LYS A 588 -12.39 -19.68 22.45
CA LYS A 588 -11.89 -18.32 22.24
C LYS A 588 -12.39 -17.80 20.88
N ALA A 589 -13.02 -16.65 20.87
CA ALA A 589 -13.28 -15.87 19.67
C ALA A 589 -12.44 -14.59 19.71
N PHE A 590 -11.82 -14.26 18.58
CA PHE A 590 -11.02 -13.07 18.39
C PHE A 590 -11.88 -11.95 17.80
N SER A 591 -11.60 -10.70 18.17
CA SER A 591 -12.33 -9.52 17.74
C SER A 591 -11.42 -8.29 17.71
N PHE A 592 -11.96 -7.18 17.21
CA PHE A 592 -11.41 -5.86 17.40
C PHE A 592 -12.51 -4.92 17.87
N ARG A 593 -12.10 -3.86 18.58
CA ARG A 593 -12.91 -2.70 18.97
C ARG A 593 -12.39 -1.49 18.18
N LEU A 594 -13.28 -0.63 17.71
CA LEU A 594 -12.93 0.64 17.08
C LEU A 594 -12.93 1.73 18.17
N ASP A 595 -11.75 2.22 18.53
CA ASP A 595 -11.58 3.12 19.68
C ASP A 595 -11.62 4.59 19.24
N HIS A 596 -10.97 4.94 18.13
CA HIS A 596 -10.90 6.31 17.61
C HIS A 596 -10.86 6.38 16.08
N ILE A 597 -11.21 7.55 15.52
CA ILE A 597 -11.07 7.88 14.08
C ILE A 597 -10.29 9.21 13.93
N LEU A 598 -8.96 9.16 14.00
CA LEU A 598 -8.05 10.31 13.94
C LEU A 598 -8.28 11.14 12.65
N PRO A 599 -8.12 12.49 12.66
CA PRO A 599 -7.23 13.28 13.52
C PRO A 599 -7.92 14.13 14.61
N PHE A 600 -7.19 14.47 15.69
CA PHE A 600 -7.66 15.41 16.72
C PHE A 600 -6.58 16.33 17.31
N ALA A 601 -6.44 17.53 16.75
CA ALA A 601 -6.44 18.76 17.56
C ALA A 601 -7.82 19.44 17.44
N SER A 602 -8.85 18.79 18.00
CA SER A 602 -10.28 18.96 17.66
C SER A 602 -10.54 19.08 16.14
N GLN A 603 -10.13 18.01 15.43
CA GLN A 603 -10.26 17.84 13.97
C GLN A 603 -9.61 19.00 13.19
N GLU A 604 -8.37 19.31 13.56
CA GLU A 604 -7.59 20.47 13.10
C GLU A 604 -8.39 21.77 13.24
N ARG A 605 -8.91 21.95 14.47
CA ARG A 605 -9.78 23.02 14.97
C ARG A 605 -10.88 23.46 13.99
N ALA A 606 -11.62 22.48 13.51
CA ALA A 606 -12.70 22.61 12.53
C ALA A 606 -12.30 23.04 11.10
N GLY A 607 -11.01 22.96 10.74
CA GLY A 607 -10.60 22.85 9.35
C GLY A 607 -11.00 21.50 8.71
N LEU A 608 -11.19 20.46 9.54
CA LEU A 608 -11.73 19.11 9.28
C LEU A 608 -11.08 18.23 8.19
N ARG A 609 -10.24 18.84 7.33
CA ARG A 609 -9.33 18.25 6.31
C ARG A 609 -9.95 17.70 5.01
N PRO A 610 -9.26 17.88 3.85
CA PRO A 610 -9.90 18.67 2.79
C PRO A 610 -9.58 18.22 1.33
N ARG A 611 -10.02 19.04 0.37
CA ARG A 611 -9.96 18.82 -1.10
C ARG A 611 -8.57 18.56 -1.71
N LYS A 612 -7.47 19.03 -1.10
CA LYS A 612 -6.09 18.93 -1.64
C LYS A 612 -5.04 18.34 -0.70
N ALA A 613 -5.37 18.07 0.56
CA ALA A 613 -4.46 17.46 1.55
C ALA A 613 -4.95 16.05 1.88
N LEU A 614 -4.63 15.10 1.01
CA LEU A 614 -4.94 13.68 1.20
C LEU A 614 -3.94 13.06 2.18
N LEU A 615 -4.36 12.00 2.89
CA LEU A 615 -3.41 11.16 3.61
C LEU A 615 -2.54 10.45 2.57
N ALA A 616 -1.24 10.74 2.59
CA ALA A 616 -0.22 10.16 1.71
C ALA A 616 0.46 8.93 2.36
N GLY A 617 0.38 8.80 3.68
CA GLY A 617 0.83 7.60 4.37
C GLY A 617 0.76 7.69 5.89
N ILE A 618 0.76 6.52 6.51
CA ILE A 618 0.91 6.35 7.97
C ILE A 618 2.29 5.75 8.26
N ALA A 619 2.81 5.96 9.46
CA ALA A 619 4.00 5.27 9.96
C ALA A 619 3.89 5.05 11.47
N VAL A 620 4.32 3.89 11.97
CA VAL A 620 4.36 3.58 13.41
C VAL A 620 5.76 3.16 13.83
N GLY A 621 6.17 3.57 15.04
CA GLY A 621 7.46 3.16 15.62
C GLY A 621 7.47 3.40 17.13
N PRO A 622 8.38 2.78 17.89
CA PRO A 622 8.53 3.03 19.32
C PRO A 622 9.02 4.46 19.58
N VAL A 623 8.63 5.04 20.72
CA VAL A 623 9.24 6.27 21.20
C VAL A 623 10.58 5.91 21.85
N GLN A 624 11.67 6.36 21.22
CA GLN A 624 13.03 6.04 21.70
C GLN A 624 13.27 6.61 23.10
N GLY A 625 14.12 5.93 23.88
CA GLY A 625 14.34 6.25 25.30
C GLY A 625 13.26 5.74 26.27
N THR A 626 12.12 5.22 25.80
CA THR A 626 11.08 4.60 26.68
C THR A 626 11.35 3.12 27.01
N LEU A 627 12.56 2.64 26.75
CA LEU A 627 12.96 1.23 26.94
C LEU A 627 13.66 1.04 28.30
N GLY A 628 13.20 0.09 29.11
CA GLY A 628 13.87 -0.34 30.35
C GLY A 628 13.48 0.42 31.62
N THR A 629 12.79 1.55 31.54
CA THR A 629 12.19 2.24 32.69
C THR A 629 11.02 1.44 33.26
N ILE A 630 11.27 0.75 34.38
CA ILE A 630 10.35 -0.21 35.05
C ILE A 630 8.94 0.37 35.28
N ASP A 631 8.80 1.69 35.44
CA ASP A 631 7.53 2.35 35.77
C ASP A 631 6.80 3.01 34.59
N SER A 632 7.39 3.09 33.40
CA SER A 632 6.71 3.64 32.21
C SER A 632 6.31 2.53 31.22
N PRO A 633 5.05 2.45 30.78
CA PRO A 633 4.67 1.57 29.68
C PRO A 633 5.35 2.02 28.38
N ARG A 634 5.84 1.07 27.57
CA ARG A 634 6.47 1.34 26.27
C ARG A 634 5.51 2.13 25.36
N ARG A 635 5.92 3.33 24.96
CA ARG A 635 5.14 4.21 24.08
C ARG A 635 5.52 3.99 22.62
N TRP A 636 4.57 4.24 21.74
CA TRP A 636 4.70 4.23 20.29
C TRP A 636 4.26 5.60 19.77
N ARG A 637 4.86 6.02 18.66
CA ARG A 637 4.41 7.15 17.86
C ARG A 637 3.69 6.64 16.61
N LEU A 638 2.59 7.30 16.26
CA LEU A 638 1.95 7.21 14.95
C LEU A 638 2.12 8.56 14.27
N LEU A 639 2.66 8.56 13.04
CA LEU A 639 2.72 9.72 12.17
C LEU A 639 1.72 9.56 11.03
N LEU A 640 0.88 10.56 10.82
CA LEU A 640 -0.03 10.67 9.67
C LEU A 640 0.47 11.78 8.75
N SER A 641 0.77 11.45 7.49
CA SER A 641 1.54 12.28 6.56
C SER A 641 0.68 12.70 5.36
N PHE A 642 0.73 13.96 4.94
CA PHE A 642 -0.25 14.53 4.01
C PHE A 642 0.38 15.12 2.73
N THR A 643 -0.42 15.20 1.66
CA THR A 643 0.00 15.75 0.35
C THR A 643 0.22 17.27 0.35
N ASP A 644 -0.04 17.95 1.46
CA ASP A 644 0.37 19.34 1.72
C ASP A 644 1.66 19.44 2.55
N HIS A 645 2.39 18.32 2.68
CA HIS A 645 3.58 18.13 3.52
C HIS A 645 3.34 18.27 5.03
N SER A 646 2.09 18.42 5.50
CA SER A 646 1.81 18.38 6.94
C SER A 646 1.97 16.96 7.49
N VAL A 647 2.48 16.87 8.73
CA VAL A 647 2.59 15.61 9.48
C VAL A 647 1.96 15.82 10.85
N LEU A 648 1.00 14.97 11.21
CA LEU A 648 0.42 14.92 12.55
C LEU A 648 1.03 13.75 13.33
N SER A 649 1.44 13.99 14.58
CA SER A 649 2.01 13.00 15.48
C SER A 649 1.06 12.64 16.61
N TYR A 650 1.10 11.39 17.08
CA TYR A 650 0.25 10.83 18.13
C TYR A 650 1.06 9.86 19.00
N GLU A 651 0.94 9.91 20.33
CA GLU A 651 1.55 8.92 21.22
C GLU A 651 0.56 7.81 21.64
N ILE A 652 0.76 6.60 21.12
CA ILE A 652 -0.05 5.41 21.41
C ILE A 652 0.67 4.54 22.46
N GLY A 653 -0.06 4.05 23.47
CA GLY A 653 0.51 3.21 24.53
C GLY A 653 -0.55 2.41 25.28
N LYS A 654 -0.23 2.03 26.52
CA LYS A 654 -1.16 1.42 27.48
C LYS A 654 -0.93 2.04 28.85
N TYR A 655 -1.87 2.81 29.38
CA TYR A 655 -1.80 3.24 30.79
C TYR A 655 -2.02 2.05 31.73
N ARG A 656 -1.51 2.15 32.97
CA ARG A 656 -1.60 1.07 33.98
C ARG A 656 -2.95 1.03 34.70
N ASP A 657 -3.70 2.13 34.71
CA ASP A 657 -4.83 2.32 35.62
C ASP A 657 -6.13 1.69 35.11
N GLU A 658 -6.78 0.89 35.97
CA GLU A 658 -7.99 0.14 35.61
C GLU A 658 -9.23 1.02 35.39
N GLU A 659 -9.17 2.32 35.66
CA GLU A 659 -10.23 3.29 35.36
C GLU A 659 -10.09 3.93 33.97
N HIS A 660 -8.90 3.88 33.33
CA HIS A 660 -8.61 4.54 32.05
C HIS A 660 -8.22 3.50 30.97
N GLN A 661 -9.11 2.53 30.73
CA GLN A 661 -8.85 1.37 29.85
C GLN A 661 -9.15 1.61 28.35
N GLY A 662 -9.27 2.87 27.94
CA GLY A 662 -9.44 3.30 26.55
C GLY A 662 -8.15 3.85 25.95
N VAL A 663 -8.18 4.14 24.64
CA VAL A 663 -7.17 4.98 23.97
C VAL A 663 -7.46 6.49 24.19
N GLU A 664 -8.48 6.78 24.99
CA GLU A 664 -9.05 8.09 25.36
C GLU A 664 -8.08 9.09 26.05
N ALA A 665 -6.83 8.69 26.31
CA ALA A 665 -5.76 9.54 26.84
C ALA A 665 -4.46 9.48 25.99
N LEU A 666 -4.57 9.08 24.72
CA LEU A 666 -3.47 8.82 23.78
C LEU A 666 -3.53 9.69 22.51
N VAL A 667 -4.18 10.84 22.60
CA VAL A 667 -4.10 11.92 21.60
C VAL A 667 -3.88 13.24 22.35
N VAL A 668 -2.83 13.97 21.96
CA VAL A 668 -2.38 15.25 22.54
C VAL A 668 -2.17 16.23 21.41
#